data_AF-A0AAE0RYQ6-F1
#
_entry.id   AF-A0AAE0RYQ6-F1
#
_cell.length_a   1.000
_cell.length_b   1.000
_cell.length_c   1.000
_cell.angle_alpha   90.00
_cell.angle_beta   90.00
_cell.angle_gamma   90.00
#
_symmetry.space_group_name_H-M   'P 1'
#
loop_
_entity.id
_entity.type
_entity.pdbx_description
1 polymer ?
#
loop_
_entity_poly.entity_id
_entity_poly.type
_entity_poly.pdbx_seq_one_letter_code
_entity_poly.pdbx_strand_id
1 'polypeptide(L)'
;MIFDTSSNSFGQHFKMMTFGESHGRFVGVVIDGVPPGQKIDLDIIQYELNRRKPGQSTVTTPRNESDKAEIVSGVLDGITTGTPLCILIKNQDQKSSDYEAISKMFRPGHASYTYIQKYGMFDFKGGGRASARETAVRVAAGAIAKQFLLSHHIQIFAFTRQVGHVISKCSASLVDPNIVESNIVRAPDLESADKMIELIHNVKEQGDSIGGIVEIVVKNLPAGLGEPLYHKLDADFASALMSLGAIKGFEIGDGFAVATKRGSENNDAFFMDEKKEFHTKTNHAGGVLGGISNGEDIIMKIAVKPPSSITKEILTANQDGEQVSFGIKGRHDPCLCPRVVPVAEAMVALIHEHQAKEILFNSGIAVPMGYVVHSPEEVGHIAYERFFSRSAHIIVLKAQIHAGGRGKAGGVKIVYSADEAYQVAKSIFGLPLVTHQTGPQGRIVRRFLLEQSVNIDKEFYVGITLDRSISKNVLMVSTEGGVEIEKIAEESPNKILKIPINPAYGLMAFEAREAAFFLGLSGKAFKQAVDFIQLLVKAYHKIDATLVEINPSVLTKEEDIIALDAKIDLDDNALFRHPEFMEMRDETEEDPLEVEATKSNLNYVKLDGNVGCMVNGAGLAMGTMDIIKLSGAEPANFLDVGGGANAKTVESGFRIILSDKNVKAILVNIFGGIVRCDRVASGIIEAAKNINLSVPVVVRLEGTNAEIAQKMLNDAGLNLISAKGLSDAADKIAKVIA
;
A
#
# COMPACT_ATOMS: atom_id res chain seq x y z
N MET A 1 5.61 -20.14 8.89
CA MET A 1 7.08 -20.35 9.01
C MET A 1 7.50 -21.69 8.38
N ILE A 2 7.22 -21.94 7.09
CA ILE A 2 7.66 -23.17 6.38
C ILE A 2 8.65 -22.85 5.24
N PHE A 3 8.89 -21.57 4.94
CA PHE A 3 9.89 -21.13 3.97
C PHE A 3 10.62 -19.89 4.51
N ASP A 4 11.80 -20.07 5.11
CA ASP A 4 12.66 -18.97 5.55
C ASP A 4 13.39 -18.36 4.34
N THR A 5 12.74 -17.38 3.70
CA THR A 5 13.33 -16.61 2.60
C THR A 5 13.80 -15.24 3.07
N SER A 6 14.87 -14.72 2.46
CA SER A 6 15.29 -13.33 2.67
C SER A 6 14.32 -12.39 1.98
N SER A 7 13.79 -11.38 2.68
CA SER A 7 13.10 -10.28 2.02
C SER A 7 14.04 -9.61 1.01
N ASN A 8 13.47 -9.24 -0.12
CA ASN A 8 14.17 -8.63 -1.25
C ASN A 8 13.42 -7.47 -1.89
N SER A 9 12.28 -7.05 -1.35
CA SER A 9 11.50 -5.92 -1.85
C SER A 9 11.26 -4.86 -0.78
N PHE A 10 11.13 -3.61 -1.22
CA PHE A 10 10.87 -2.44 -0.37
C PHE A 10 10.07 -1.40 -1.16
N GLY A 11 9.15 -0.71 -0.49
CA GLY A 11 8.22 0.24 -1.09
C GLY A 11 6.93 -0.44 -1.59
N GLN A 12 5.85 0.35 -1.67
CA GLN A 12 4.55 -0.09 -2.18
C GLN A 12 4.38 0.28 -3.66
N HIS A 13 4.44 1.58 -3.98
CA HIS A 13 4.23 2.08 -5.34
C HIS A 13 5.54 2.25 -6.11
N PHE A 14 6.44 3.06 -5.58
CA PHE A 14 7.83 3.03 -6.02
C PHE A 14 8.51 1.82 -5.37
N LYS A 15 8.34 0.65 -5.99
CA LYS A 15 8.77 -0.62 -5.41
C LYS A 15 10.11 -1.01 -5.97
N MET A 16 11.09 -1.19 -5.09
CA MET A 16 12.39 -1.75 -5.46
C MET A 16 12.48 -3.23 -5.06
N MET A 17 13.07 -4.04 -5.94
CA MET A 17 13.42 -5.43 -5.69
C MET A 17 14.91 -5.64 -5.93
N THR A 18 15.67 -5.99 -4.89
CA THR A 18 17.13 -6.15 -4.97
C THR A 18 17.52 -7.61 -5.20
N PHE A 19 18.57 -7.84 -6.00
CA PHE A 19 19.09 -9.18 -6.30
C PHE A 19 20.63 -9.20 -6.43
N GLY A 20 21.19 -10.41 -6.40
CA GLY A 20 22.62 -10.68 -6.50
C GLY A 20 23.36 -10.67 -5.16
N GLU A 21 24.58 -11.20 -5.19
CA GLU A 21 25.46 -11.38 -4.04
C GLU A 21 26.70 -10.50 -4.16
N SER A 22 27.28 -10.14 -3.02
CA SER A 22 28.46 -9.27 -2.97
C SER A 22 29.70 -9.84 -3.68
N HIS A 23 29.81 -11.17 -3.77
CA HIS A 23 30.83 -11.88 -4.54
C HIS A 23 30.25 -12.64 -5.75
N GLY A 24 28.99 -12.35 -6.09
CA GLY A 24 28.36 -12.81 -7.34
C GLY A 24 28.85 -12.00 -8.55
N ARG A 25 28.34 -12.28 -9.74
CA ARG A 25 28.74 -11.56 -10.97
C ARG A 25 28.26 -10.11 -10.98
N PHE A 26 27.07 -9.87 -10.43
CA PHE A 26 26.41 -8.56 -10.34
C PHE A 26 25.62 -8.45 -9.04
N VAL A 27 25.37 -7.22 -8.63
CA VAL A 27 24.20 -6.86 -7.82
C VAL A 27 23.28 -5.99 -8.68
N GLY A 28 21.97 -6.09 -8.48
CA GLY A 28 21.02 -5.30 -9.25
C GLY A 28 19.75 -4.95 -8.50
N VAL A 29 18.98 -4.05 -9.09
CA VAL A 29 17.65 -3.67 -8.63
C VAL A 29 16.69 -3.60 -9.80
N VAL A 30 15.50 -4.14 -9.60
CA VAL A 30 14.32 -3.84 -10.42
C VAL A 30 13.48 -2.82 -9.69
N ILE A 31 13.07 -1.75 -10.37
CA ILE A 31 12.26 -0.67 -9.81
C ILE A 31 10.96 -0.62 -10.61
N ASP A 32 9.86 -0.78 -9.92
CA ASP A 32 8.52 -0.64 -10.47
C ASP A 32 7.85 0.66 -9.97
N GLY A 33 6.81 1.09 -10.67
CA GLY A 33 6.04 2.30 -10.35
C GLY A 33 6.72 3.62 -10.67
N VAL A 34 7.71 3.62 -11.57
CA VAL A 34 8.27 4.86 -12.12
C VAL A 34 7.39 5.34 -13.29
N PRO A 35 6.75 6.52 -13.22
CA PRO A 35 5.87 7.00 -14.29
C PRO A 35 6.60 7.11 -15.64
N PRO A 36 5.93 6.91 -16.79
CA PRO A 36 6.51 7.18 -18.11
C PRO A 36 6.80 8.68 -18.31
N GLY A 37 7.70 8.99 -19.25
CA GLY A 37 7.99 10.37 -19.65
C GLY A 37 8.94 11.13 -18.71
N GLN A 38 9.45 10.49 -17.66
CA GLN A 38 10.41 11.09 -16.74
C GLN A 38 11.81 11.02 -17.33
N LYS A 39 12.51 12.15 -17.33
CA LYS A 39 13.92 12.18 -17.74
C LYS A 39 14.76 11.58 -16.62
N ILE A 40 15.54 10.55 -16.95
CA ILE A 40 16.50 9.93 -16.04
C ILE A 40 17.90 10.35 -16.45
N ASP A 41 18.60 10.98 -15.52
CA ASP A 41 20.00 11.31 -15.65
C ASP A 41 20.86 10.19 -15.05
N LEU A 42 21.57 9.47 -15.92
CA LEU A 42 22.52 8.43 -15.55
C LEU A 42 23.72 9.00 -14.77
N ASP A 43 24.12 10.24 -15.05
CA ASP A 43 25.25 10.87 -14.36
C ASP A 43 24.90 11.18 -12.91
N ILE A 44 23.63 11.51 -12.62
CA ILE A 44 23.15 11.69 -11.25
C ILE A 44 23.14 10.35 -10.49
N ILE A 45 22.69 9.26 -11.12
CA ILE A 45 22.74 7.91 -10.51
C ILE A 45 24.19 7.53 -10.22
N GLN A 46 25.09 7.77 -11.18
CA GLN A 46 26.51 7.47 -11.00
C GLN A 46 27.15 8.37 -9.93
N TYR A 47 26.75 9.63 -9.83
CA TYR A 47 27.19 10.55 -8.78
C TYR A 47 26.82 10.03 -7.38
N GLU A 48 25.58 9.59 -7.18
CA GLU A 48 25.13 9.01 -5.91
C GLU A 48 25.86 7.71 -5.55
N LEU A 49 26.05 6.83 -6.54
CA LEU A 49 26.84 5.61 -6.37
C LEU A 49 28.29 5.91 -6.02
N ASN A 50 28.88 6.93 -6.65
CA ASN A 50 30.22 7.40 -6.33
C ASN A 50 30.26 7.89 -4.88
N ARG A 51 29.30 8.69 -4.42
CA ARG A 51 29.26 9.14 -3.01
C ARG A 51 29.31 7.96 -2.02
N ARG A 52 28.66 6.84 -2.33
CA ARG A 52 28.62 5.64 -1.48
C ARG A 52 29.89 4.75 -1.57
N LYS A 53 30.60 4.81 -2.70
CA LYS A 53 31.70 3.91 -3.07
C LYS A 53 32.82 3.90 -2.00
N PRO A 54 33.39 2.72 -1.65
CA PRO A 54 34.58 2.66 -0.79
C PRO A 54 35.85 3.23 -1.47
N GLY A 55 36.87 3.56 -0.68
CA GLY A 55 38.21 3.86 -1.19
C GLY A 55 38.40 5.27 -1.73
N GLN A 56 37.48 6.19 -1.41
CA GLN A 56 37.59 7.59 -1.81
C GLN A 56 38.54 8.41 -0.95
N SER A 57 38.85 7.93 0.26
CA SER A 57 39.58 8.72 1.26
C SER A 57 40.28 7.85 2.30
N THR A 58 41.16 8.46 3.09
CA THR A 58 41.92 7.81 4.18
C THR A 58 41.04 7.29 5.33
N VAL A 59 39.83 7.83 5.46
CA VAL A 59 38.82 7.47 6.47
C VAL A 59 37.87 6.34 6.02
N THR A 60 38.04 5.82 4.80
CA THR A 60 37.29 4.67 4.27
C THR A 60 38.23 3.52 3.88
N THR A 61 37.68 2.34 3.64
CA THR A 61 38.41 1.13 3.24
C THR A 61 39.06 1.32 1.86
N PRO A 62 40.33 0.90 1.63
CA PRO A 62 41.01 1.08 0.33
C PRO A 62 40.49 0.21 -0.84
N ARG A 63 39.24 -0.28 -0.83
CA ARG A 63 38.66 -1.06 -1.94
C ARG A 63 38.32 -0.14 -3.10
N ASN A 64 38.57 -0.58 -4.35
CA ASN A 64 38.30 0.22 -5.54
C ASN A 64 37.27 -0.47 -6.46
N GLU A 65 36.02 -0.54 -6.02
CA GLU A 65 34.91 -1.00 -6.86
C GLU A 65 34.45 0.12 -7.80
N SER A 66 34.30 -0.11 -9.11
CA SER A 66 33.92 0.99 -10.03
C SER A 66 32.48 1.49 -9.83
N ASP A 67 31.61 0.69 -9.22
CA ASP A 67 30.18 0.99 -8.97
C ASP A 67 29.47 1.58 -10.20
N LYS A 68 29.83 1.09 -11.39
CA LYS A 68 29.25 1.55 -12.65
C LYS A 68 27.83 0.99 -12.80
N ALA A 69 26.84 1.88 -12.83
CA ALA A 69 25.45 1.52 -13.11
C ALA A 69 25.23 1.34 -14.61
N GLU A 70 24.48 0.30 -14.95
CA GLU A 70 23.99 0.03 -16.30
C GLU A 70 22.46 -0.15 -16.22
N ILE A 71 21.71 0.76 -16.84
CA ILE A 71 20.26 0.59 -17.02
C ILE A 71 20.05 -0.37 -18.19
N VAL A 72 19.41 -1.51 -17.93
CA VAL A 72 19.17 -2.57 -18.92
C VAL A 72 17.70 -2.73 -19.30
N SER A 73 16.79 -2.01 -18.63
CA SER A 73 15.34 -2.01 -18.91
C SER A 73 14.70 -0.70 -18.42
N GLY A 74 13.53 -0.38 -18.97
CA GLY A 74 12.65 0.67 -18.45
C GLY A 74 12.90 2.08 -18.99
N VAL A 75 13.95 2.28 -19.80
CA VAL A 75 14.33 3.58 -20.38
C VAL A 75 14.52 3.48 -21.88
N LEU A 76 14.00 4.47 -22.61
CA LEU A 76 14.24 4.71 -24.03
C LEU A 76 14.78 6.15 -24.17
N ASP A 77 15.98 6.31 -24.75
CA ASP A 77 16.63 7.61 -24.97
C ASP A 77 16.73 8.52 -23.72
N GLY A 78 16.97 7.92 -22.55
CA GLY A 78 17.05 8.64 -21.26
C GLY A 78 15.69 9.02 -20.66
N ILE A 79 14.58 8.55 -21.24
CA ILE A 79 13.22 8.79 -20.76
C ILE A 79 12.61 7.47 -20.27
N THR A 80 11.96 7.49 -19.11
CA THR A 80 11.25 6.33 -18.58
C THR A 80 10.08 5.94 -19.48
N THR A 81 9.89 4.63 -19.62
CA THR A 81 8.85 4.05 -20.47
C THR A 81 7.57 3.71 -19.71
N GLY A 82 7.57 3.86 -18.37
CA GLY A 82 6.49 3.37 -17.50
C GLY A 82 6.52 1.85 -17.30
N THR A 83 7.59 1.18 -17.76
CA THR A 83 7.84 -0.25 -17.51
C THR A 83 8.94 -0.42 -16.47
N PRO A 84 9.06 -1.62 -15.84
CA PRO A 84 10.06 -1.84 -14.80
C PRO A 84 11.48 -1.47 -15.26
N LEU A 85 12.09 -0.58 -14.48
CA LEU A 85 13.49 -0.19 -14.60
C LEU A 85 14.37 -1.29 -14.02
N CYS A 86 15.42 -1.67 -14.73
CA CYS A 86 16.39 -2.62 -14.19
C CYS A 86 17.79 -2.01 -14.26
N ILE A 87 18.49 -1.99 -13.12
CA ILE A 87 19.84 -1.46 -13.01
C ILE A 87 20.77 -2.59 -12.56
N LEU A 88 21.84 -2.81 -13.32
CA LEU A 88 22.92 -3.75 -13.00
C LEU A 88 24.17 -3.00 -12.55
N ILE A 89 24.84 -3.55 -11.53
CA ILE A 89 26.15 -3.09 -11.07
C ILE A 89 27.08 -4.31 -11.02
N LYS A 90 28.14 -4.30 -11.84
CA LYS A 90 29.11 -5.39 -11.92
C LYS A 90 30.06 -5.36 -10.72
N ASN A 91 30.31 -6.52 -10.11
CA ASN A 91 31.35 -6.67 -9.09
C ASN A 91 32.72 -6.86 -9.77
N GLN A 92 33.75 -6.10 -9.38
CA GLN A 92 35.06 -6.10 -10.07
C GLN A 92 36.27 -6.42 -9.18
N ASP A 93 36.21 -6.19 -7.86
CA ASP A 93 37.35 -6.37 -6.93
C ASP A 93 37.08 -7.50 -5.92
N GLN A 94 36.84 -8.72 -6.42
CA GLN A 94 36.59 -9.90 -5.58
C GLN A 94 37.91 -10.57 -5.16
N LYS A 95 38.30 -10.41 -3.89
CA LYS A 95 39.43 -11.13 -3.29
C LYS A 95 38.94 -12.15 -2.27
N SER A 96 38.47 -13.30 -2.76
CA SER A 96 37.90 -14.36 -1.93
C SER A 96 38.92 -14.98 -0.94
N SER A 97 40.22 -14.92 -1.26
CA SER A 97 41.32 -15.51 -0.47
C SER A 97 41.52 -14.86 0.90
N ASP A 98 41.15 -13.58 1.06
CA ASP A 98 41.36 -12.83 2.30
C ASP A 98 40.43 -13.32 3.45
N TYR A 99 39.43 -14.14 3.12
CA TYR A 99 38.36 -14.57 4.03
C TYR A 99 38.39 -16.06 4.39
N GLU A 100 39.25 -16.86 3.76
CA GLU A 100 39.33 -18.31 4.00
C GLU A 100 39.75 -18.64 5.44
N ALA A 101 40.69 -17.87 5.99
CA ALA A 101 41.21 -18.02 7.35
C ALA A 101 40.16 -17.78 8.46
N ILE A 102 39.03 -17.12 8.12
CA ILE A 102 37.97 -16.78 9.08
C ILE A 102 36.62 -17.43 8.73
N SER A 103 36.59 -18.33 7.76
CA SER A 103 35.38 -19.01 7.26
C SER A 103 34.63 -19.82 8.33
N LYS A 104 35.37 -20.35 9.32
CA LYS A 104 34.83 -21.12 10.46
C LYS A 104 34.65 -20.30 11.74
N MET A 105 34.97 -19.01 11.74
CA MET A 105 34.93 -18.17 12.94
C MET A 105 33.67 -17.31 12.98
N PHE A 106 33.05 -17.17 14.15
CA PHE A 106 32.00 -16.17 14.33
C PHE A 106 32.64 -14.81 14.58
N ARG A 107 32.37 -13.85 13.69
CA ARG A 107 32.92 -12.50 13.79
C ARG A 107 32.07 -11.68 14.77
N PRO A 108 32.63 -11.18 15.89
CA PRO A 108 31.84 -10.43 16.87
C PRO A 108 31.15 -9.20 16.25
N GLY A 109 29.83 -9.08 16.47
CA GLY A 109 29.01 -8.01 15.90
C GLY A 109 28.70 -8.13 14.39
N HIS A 110 29.05 -9.25 13.76
CA HIS A 110 28.69 -9.60 12.38
C HIS A 110 27.53 -10.60 12.34
N ALA A 111 26.87 -10.71 11.18
CA ALA A 111 25.69 -11.55 10.99
C ALA A 111 25.99 -13.06 10.78
N SER A 112 27.24 -13.50 10.88
CA SER A 112 27.65 -14.86 10.46
C SER A 112 26.91 -15.96 11.24
N TYR A 113 26.84 -15.84 12.56
CA TYR A 113 26.13 -16.79 13.42
C TYR A 113 24.63 -16.79 13.14
N THR A 114 24.00 -15.61 13.13
CA THR A 114 22.55 -15.48 12.95
C THR A 114 22.09 -15.95 11.57
N TYR A 115 22.91 -15.77 10.53
CA TYR A 115 22.63 -16.32 9.20
C TYR A 115 22.72 -17.84 9.15
N ILE A 116 23.72 -18.45 9.79
CA ILE A 116 23.83 -19.91 9.85
C ILE A 116 22.64 -20.50 10.62
N GLN A 117 22.23 -19.88 11.74
CA GLN A 117 21.06 -20.33 12.50
C GLN A 117 19.76 -20.19 11.69
N LYS A 118 19.60 -19.12 10.91
CA LYS A 118 18.38 -18.88 10.13
C LYS A 118 18.31 -19.70 8.84
N TYR A 119 19.40 -19.75 8.08
CA TYR A 119 19.41 -20.29 6.71
C TYR A 119 20.22 -21.59 6.57
N GLY A 120 20.83 -22.08 7.65
CA GLY A 120 21.73 -23.25 7.63
C GLY A 120 23.09 -22.99 6.97
N MET A 121 23.29 -21.81 6.35
CA MET A 121 24.51 -21.46 5.64
C MET A 121 24.77 -19.95 5.66
N PHE A 122 26.01 -19.56 5.41
CA PHE A 122 26.42 -18.17 5.31
C PHE A 122 27.55 -18.01 4.28
N ASP A 123 27.41 -17.06 3.36
CA ASP A 123 28.46 -16.72 2.42
C ASP A 123 29.59 -15.96 3.13
N PHE A 124 30.60 -16.70 3.58
CA PHE A 124 31.75 -16.16 4.29
C PHE A 124 32.66 -15.29 3.43
N LYS A 125 32.59 -15.38 2.09
CA LYS A 125 33.46 -14.62 1.19
C LYS A 125 33.09 -13.15 1.21
N GLY A 126 31.80 -12.85 1.26
CA GLY A 126 31.29 -11.49 1.11
C GLY A 126 30.18 -11.04 2.04
N GLY A 127 29.71 -11.94 2.92
CA GLY A 127 28.54 -11.72 3.75
C GLY A 127 27.20 -11.89 3.02
N GLY A 128 27.21 -12.35 1.76
CA GLY A 128 26.00 -12.54 0.95
C GLY A 128 25.10 -11.29 0.93
N ARG A 129 23.79 -11.49 1.17
CA ARG A 129 22.77 -10.44 1.27
C ARG A 129 22.88 -9.55 2.51
N ALA A 130 23.66 -9.94 3.52
CA ALA A 130 23.97 -9.09 4.68
C ALA A 130 25.05 -8.04 4.37
N SER A 131 25.67 -8.13 3.20
CA SER A 131 26.79 -7.28 2.83
C SER A 131 26.36 -5.84 2.63
N ALA A 132 27.18 -4.90 3.09
CA ALA A 132 27.02 -3.49 2.72
C ALA A 132 27.05 -3.26 1.20
N ARG A 133 27.52 -4.23 0.39
CA ARG A 133 27.42 -4.19 -1.08
C ARG A 133 25.99 -4.04 -1.58
N GLU A 134 25.03 -4.64 -0.88
CA GLU A 134 23.60 -4.58 -1.22
C GLU A 134 23.08 -3.14 -1.20
N THR A 135 23.63 -2.25 -0.36
CA THR A 135 23.19 -0.85 -0.33
C THR A 135 23.52 -0.06 -1.60
N ALA A 136 24.42 -0.55 -2.47
CA ALA A 136 24.69 0.11 -3.75
C ALA A 136 23.45 0.14 -4.64
N VAL A 137 22.68 -0.95 -4.66
CA VAL A 137 21.47 -1.01 -5.50
C VAL A 137 20.32 -0.21 -4.91
N ARG A 138 20.29 -0.05 -3.57
CA ARG A 138 19.36 0.88 -2.90
C ARG A 138 19.69 2.34 -3.23
N VAL A 139 20.98 2.69 -3.27
CA VAL A 139 21.43 4.03 -3.70
C VAL A 139 21.07 4.29 -5.17
N ALA A 140 21.23 3.30 -6.05
CA ALA A 140 20.80 3.43 -7.43
C ALA A 140 19.28 3.69 -7.55
N ALA A 141 18.45 2.96 -6.80
CA ALA A 141 17.01 3.17 -6.77
C ALA A 141 16.62 4.51 -6.15
N GLY A 142 17.23 4.86 -5.01
CA GLY A 142 17.01 6.16 -4.36
C GLY A 142 17.46 7.33 -5.23
N ALA A 143 18.48 7.19 -6.08
CA ALA A 143 18.89 8.24 -7.01
C ALA A 143 17.82 8.53 -8.08
N ILE A 144 17.07 7.51 -8.52
CA ILE A 144 15.88 7.70 -9.37
C ILE A 144 14.80 8.45 -8.60
N ALA A 145 14.48 7.99 -7.38
CA ALA A 145 13.45 8.61 -6.55
C ALA A 145 13.79 10.07 -6.19
N LYS A 146 15.06 10.37 -5.87
CA LYS A 146 15.55 11.73 -5.60
C LYS A 146 15.40 12.66 -6.81
N GLN A 147 15.66 12.18 -8.02
CA GLN A 147 15.43 12.98 -9.24
C GLN A 147 13.96 13.35 -9.39
N PHE A 148 13.05 12.41 -9.08
CA PHE A 148 11.61 12.66 -9.09
C PHE A 148 11.15 13.60 -7.97
N LEU A 149 11.65 13.41 -6.75
CA LEU A 149 11.31 14.30 -5.63
C LEU A 149 11.83 15.73 -5.84
N LEU A 150 13.01 15.87 -6.45
CA LEU A 150 13.59 17.17 -6.77
C LEU A 150 12.76 17.95 -7.79
N SER A 151 12.13 17.27 -8.76
CA SER A 151 11.21 17.93 -9.70
C SER A 151 9.95 18.47 -9.01
N HIS A 152 9.67 18.00 -7.79
CA HIS A 152 8.60 18.49 -6.90
C HIS A 152 9.14 19.43 -5.80
N HIS A 153 10.36 19.93 -5.94
CA HIS A 153 11.05 20.83 -5.00
C HIS A 153 11.34 20.22 -3.61
N ILE A 154 11.14 18.91 -3.43
CA ILE A 154 11.48 18.20 -2.20
C ILE A 154 12.97 17.86 -2.24
N GLN A 155 13.71 18.29 -1.23
CA GLN A 155 15.15 18.06 -1.13
C GLN A 155 15.46 17.13 0.03
N ILE A 156 16.21 16.08 -0.25
CA ILE A 156 16.70 15.13 0.76
C ILE A 156 18.21 15.20 0.78
N PHE A 157 18.78 15.48 1.94
CA PHE A 157 20.22 15.41 2.17
C PHE A 157 20.53 14.89 3.58
N ALA A 158 21.72 14.33 3.77
CA ALA A 158 22.19 13.88 5.06
C ALA A 158 23.64 14.27 5.30
N PHE A 159 24.09 14.22 6.55
CA PHE A 159 25.46 14.53 6.94
C PHE A 159 25.87 13.79 8.22
N THR A 160 27.17 13.66 8.43
CA THR A 160 27.74 13.10 9.66
C THR A 160 27.67 14.14 10.76
N ARG A 161 26.74 13.96 11.68
CA ARG A 161 26.53 14.84 12.84
C ARG A 161 27.57 14.63 13.93
N GLN A 162 27.96 13.38 14.15
CA GLN A 162 28.83 12.98 15.25
C GLN A 162 29.72 11.80 14.84
N VAL A 163 30.97 11.83 15.30
CA VAL A 163 31.86 10.67 15.33
C VAL A 163 32.45 10.54 16.74
N GLY A 164 32.21 9.42 17.40
CA GLY A 164 32.65 9.23 18.78
C GLY A 164 32.15 10.33 19.70
N HIS A 165 33.07 11.04 20.35
CA HIS A 165 32.77 12.17 21.24
C HIS A 165 32.77 13.53 20.53
N VAL A 166 33.14 13.59 19.24
CA VAL A 166 33.16 14.83 18.45
C VAL A 166 31.79 15.02 17.83
N ILE A 167 31.09 16.07 18.25
CA ILE A 167 29.74 16.42 17.80
C ILE A 167 29.80 17.79 17.12
N SER A 168 29.31 17.88 15.89
CA SER A 168 29.07 19.18 15.26
C SER A 168 28.05 19.97 16.08
N LYS A 169 28.15 21.30 16.04
CA LYS A 169 27.16 22.21 16.63
C LYS A 169 26.29 22.91 15.59
N CYS A 170 26.52 22.65 14.29
CA CYS A 170 25.74 23.25 13.22
C CYS A 170 24.25 22.85 13.33
N SER A 171 23.32 23.78 13.14
CA SER A 171 21.89 23.45 13.13
C SER A 171 21.52 22.76 11.82
N ALA A 172 20.75 21.68 11.88
CA ALA A 172 20.29 20.91 10.71
C ALA A 172 19.68 21.81 9.61
N SER A 173 18.87 22.78 10.01
CA SER A 173 18.18 23.72 9.13
C SER A 173 19.13 24.65 8.35
N LEU A 174 20.32 24.93 8.91
CA LEU A 174 21.31 25.86 8.35
C LEU A 174 22.44 25.16 7.57
N VAL A 175 22.39 23.83 7.46
CA VAL A 175 23.44 23.08 6.75
C VAL A 175 23.43 23.40 5.27
N ASP A 176 24.61 23.71 4.74
CA ASP A 176 24.88 23.82 3.30
C ASP A 176 25.39 22.45 2.78
N PRO A 177 24.63 21.77 1.90
CA PRO A 177 25.07 20.51 1.29
C PRO A 177 26.43 20.59 0.58
N ASN A 178 26.85 21.77 0.10
CA ASN A 178 28.16 21.93 -0.54
C ASN A 178 29.31 21.75 0.45
N ILE A 179 29.16 22.23 1.68
CA ILE A 179 30.15 22.02 2.75
C ILE A 179 30.21 20.54 3.13
N VAL A 180 29.06 19.87 3.17
CA VAL A 180 28.98 18.43 3.44
C VAL A 180 29.81 17.64 2.42
N GLU A 181 29.67 17.92 1.13
CA GLU A 181 30.45 17.21 0.10
C GLU A 181 31.89 17.69 -0.05
N SER A 182 32.27 18.84 0.52
CA SER A 182 33.65 19.36 0.43
C SER A 182 34.64 18.66 1.36
N ASN A 183 34.18 17.82 2.29
CA ASN A 183 35.03 17.14 3.26
C ASN A 183 34.76 15.63 3.32
N ILE A 184 35.82 14.85 3.62
CA ILE A 184 35.80 13.38 3.47
C ILE A 184 34.96 12.65 4.52
N VAL A 185 34.59 13.33 5.62
CA VAL A 185 33.72 12.78 6.67
C VAL A 185 32.26 13.17 6.47
N ARG A 186 31.95 14.03 5.49
CA ARG A 186 30.62 14.59 5.23
C ARG A 186 30.02 15.28 6.45
N ALA A 187 30.84 16.00 7.21
CA ALA A 187 30.37 16.82 8.32
C ALA A 187 29.80 18.16 7.81
N PRO A 188 28.86 18.78 8.55
CA PRO A 188 28.21 20.02 8.12
C PRO A 188 29.06 21.29 8.34
N ASP A 189 30.20 21.18 9.04
CA ASP A 189 31.15 22.27 9.26
C ASP A 189 32.60 21.75 9.27
N LEU A 190 33.53 22.57 8.79
CA LEU A 190 34.94 22.18 8.61
C LEU A 190 35.67 21.98 9.93
N GLU A 191 35.36 22.76 10.97
CA GLU A 191 36.01 22.64 12.27
C GLU A 191 35.75 21.27 12.91
N SER A 192 34.50 20.82 12.88
CA SER A 192 34.13 19.50 13.35
C SER A 192 34.64 18.42 12.40
N ALA A 193 34.67 18.67 11.09
CA ALA A 193 35.24 17.75 10.11
C ALA A 193 36.70 17.40 10.45
N ASP A 194 37.54 18.41 10.69
CA ASP A 194 38.96 18.22 11.00
C ASP A 194 39.15 17.39 12.27
N LYS A 195 38.39 17.68 13.33
CA LYS A 195 38.42 16.93 14.60
C LYS A 195 37.92 15.49 14.43
N MET A 196 36.88 15.28 13.62
CA MET A 196 36.38 13.94 13.31
C MET A 196 37.40 13.14 12.52
N ILE A 197 38.07 13.76 11.54
CA ILE A 197 39.14 13.14 10.74
C ILE A 197 40.29 12.71 11.65
N GLU A 198 40.77 13.62 12.51
CA GLU A 198 41.83 13.32 13.48
C GLU A 198 41.45 12.14 14.40
N LEU A 199 40.23 12.15 14.94
CA LEU A 199 39.74 11.06 15.79
C LEU A 199 39.68 9.72 15.05
N ILE A 200 39.17 9.71 13.81
CA ILE A 200 39.10 8.49 12.99
C ILE A 200 40.51 7.96 12.71
N HIS A 201 41.46 8.83 12.43
CA HIS A 201 42.86 8.46 12.23
C HIS A 201 43.47 7.84 13.48
N ASN A 202 43.32 8.49 14.64
CA ASN A 202 43.83 7.99 15.91
C ASN A 202 43.25 6.60 16.27
N VAL A 203 41.94 6.41 16.08
CA VAL A 203 41.27 5.11 16.33
C VAL A 203 41.77 4.03 15.36
N LYS A 204 41.97 4.38 14.09
CA LYS A 204 42.50 3.48 13.08
C LYS A 204 43.93 3.04 13.39
N GLU A 205 44.79 3.95 13.87
CA GLU A 205 46.16 3.64 14.29
C GLU A 205 46.20 2.68 15.49
N GLN A 206 45.21 2.77 16.38
CA GLN A 206 45.00 1.82 17.48
C GLN A 206 44.43 0.47 17.01
N GLY A 207 44.15 0.34 15.72
CA GLY A 207 43.60 -0.87 15.12
C GLY A 207 42.15 -1.15 15.49
N ASP A 208 41.40 -0.11 15.88
CA ASP A 208 40.00 -0.17 16.32
C ASP A 208 39.10 0.59 15.34
N SER A 209 37.81 0.72 15.64
CA SER A 209 36.84 1.46 14.84
C SER A 209 35.89 2.28 15.71
N ILE A 210 35.21 3.25 15.11
CA ILE A 210 34.33 4.16 15.83
C ILE A 210 33.00 4.37 15.10
N GLY A 211 31.94 4.47 15.89
CA GLY A 211 30.58 4.77 15.44
C GLY A 211 30.28 6.27 15.48
N GLY A 212 29.02 6.61 15.22
CA GLY A 212 28.60 8.00 15.19
C GLY A 212 27.11 8.17 14.91
N ILE A 213 26.72 9.41 14.61
CA ILE A 213 25.35 9.77 14.25
C ILE A 213 25.37 10.40 12.86
N VAL A 214 24.48 9.92 12.00
CA VAL A 214 24.14 10.57 10.73
C VAL A 214 22.78 11.24 10.92
N GLU A 215 22.69 12.50 10.49
CA GLU A 215 21.46 13.28 10.53
C GLU A 215 20.96 13.48 9.10
N ILE A 216 19.66 13.33 8.90
CA ILE A 216 18.99 13.40 7.62
C ILE A 216 17.95 14.50 7.69
N VAL A 217 17.89 15.32 6.64
CA VAL A 217 16.97 16.44 6.53
C VAL A 217 16.17 16.28 5.23
N VAL A 218 14.84 16.37 5.36
CA VAL A 218 13.94 16.52 4.21
C VAL A 218 13.38 17.93 4.24
N LYS A 219 13.75 18.74 3.25
CA LYS A 219 13.28 20.12 3.10
C LYS A 219 12.14 20.21 2.11
N ASN A 220 11.30 21.21 2.34
CA ASN A 220 10.12 21.53 1.53
C ASN A 220 9.15 20.33 1.41
N LEU A 221 9.17 19.43 2.40
CA LEU A 221 8.16 18.40 2.44
C LEU A 221 6.85 19.06 2.90
N PRO A 222 5.81 19.05 2.08
CA PRO A 222 4.52 19.60 2.49
C PRO A 222 3.96 18.82 3.71
N ALA A 223 3.18 19.41 4.63
CA ALA A 223 2.56 18.66 5.74
C ALA A 223 1.33 17.90 5.32
N GLY A 224 1.05 16.76 5.90
CA GLY A 224 -0.08 15.93 5.49
C GLY A 224 0.32 14.74 4.64
N LEU A 225 1.60 14.37 4.63
CA LEU A 225 2.04 13.07 4.13
C LEU A 225 2.16 12.11 5.30
N GLY A 226 1.77 10.86 5.09
CA GLY A 226 1.79 9.79 6.09
C GLY A 226 0.44 9.59 6.79
N GLU A 227 0.36 8.54 7.60
CA GLU A 227 -0.87 8.11 8.26
C GLU A 227 -0.78 8.17 9.80
N PRO A 228 -1.92 8.19 10.52
CA PRO A 228 -1.91 8.20 11.98
C PRO A 228 -1.66 6.85 12.65
N LEU A 229 -1.68 5.71 11.93
CA LEU A 229 -1.69 4.36 12.50
C LEU A 229 -0.51 3.47 12.08
N TYR A 230 -0.64 2.72 10.98
CA TYR A 230 0.31 1.66 10.63
C TYR A 230 1.39 2.14 9.65
N HIS A 231 1.06 3.11 8.78
CA HIS A 231 2.00 3.78 7.88
C HIS A 231 2.29 5.21 8.35
N LYS A 232 2.59 5.34 9.64
CA LYS A 232 3.08 6.62 10.16
C LYS A 232 4.37 6.98 9.46
N LEU A 233 4.50 8.23 9.05
CA LEU A 233 5.65 8.70 8.31
C LEU A 233 6.96 8.46 9.07
N ASP A 234 6.98 8.68 10.38
CA ASP A 234 8.11 8.38 11.25
C ASP A 234 8.36 6.87 11.43
N ALA A 235 7.31 6.04 11.41
CA ALA A 235 7.45 4.58 11.44
C ALA A 235 8.03 4.04 10.12
N ASP A 236 7.60 4.57 8.98
CA ASP A 236 8.10 4.19 7.66
C ASP A 236 9.55 4.65 7.46
N PHE A 237 9.89 5.88 7.88
CA PHE A 237 11.29 6.32 7.93
C PHE A 237 12.14 5.45 8.85
N ALA A 238 11.62 5.11 10.05
CA ALA A 238 12.32 4.22 10.97
C ALA A 238 12.56 2.86 10.34
N SER A 239 11.54 2.26 9.70
CA SER A 239 11.65 0.97 9.01
C SER A 239 12.69 1.02 7.89
N ALA A 240 12.62 2.06 7.04
CA ALA A 240 13.54 2.27 5.93
C ALA A 240 15.00 2.37 6.42
N LEU A 241 15.25 3.20 7.43
CA LEU A 241 16.58 3.50 7.93
C LEU A 241 17.14 2.37 8.83
N MET A 242 16.32 1.76 9.68
CA MET A 242 16.73 0.64 10.54
C MET A 242 16.96 -0.65 9.75
N SER A 243 16.46 -0.75 8.52
CA SER A 243 16.78 -1.87 7.61
C SER A 243 18.25 -1.90 7.18
N LEU A 244 19.00 -0.81 7.39
CA LEU A 244 20.43 -0.71 7.09
C LEU A 244 21.25 -1.42 8.16
N GLY A 245 22.09 -2.39 7.77
CA GLY A 245 22.71 -3.33 8.71
C GLY A 245 23.59 -2.75 9.83
N ALA A 246 24.11 -1.52 9.67
CA ALA A 246 24.93 -0.83 10.67
C ALA A 246 24.13 0.04 11.65
N ILE A 247 22.83 0.27 11.39
CA ILE A 247 22.01 1.18 12.18
C ILE A 247 21.45 0.45 13.40
N LYS A 248 21.48 1.14 14.55
CA LYS A 248 21.03 0.61 15.85
C LYS A 248 20.11 1.53 16.63
N GLY A 249 19.85 2.73 16.12
CA GLY A 249 18.90 3.67 16.70
C GLY A 249 18.38 4.60 15.62
N PHE A 250 17.13 5.01 15.78
CA PHE A 250 16.44 5.99 14.97
C PHE A 250 15.77 6.98 15.93
N GLU A 251 15.90 8.26 15.61
CA GLU A 251 15.21 9.35 16.29
C GLU A 251 14.66 10.31 15.24
N ILE A 252 13.53 10.93 15.56
CA ILE A 252 12.97 12.05 14.81
C ILE A 252 12.84 13.26 15.74
N GLY A 253 13.16 14.44 15.21
CA GLY A 253 13.23 15.68 15.99
C GLY A 253 14.19 15.56 17.17
N ASP A 254 13.68 15.91 18.35
CA ASP A 254 14.45 15.82 19.60
C ASP A 254 14.74 14.37 20.05
N GLY A 255 14.03 13.38 19.52
CA GLY A 255 14.32 11.97 19.80
C GLY A 255 14.24 11.62 21.27
N PHE A 256 15.24 10.93 21.82
CA PHE A 256 15.27 10.58 23.24
C PHE A 256 15.41 11.79 24.17
N ALA A 257 15.79 12.97 23.67
CA ALA A 257 15.87 14.18 24.49
C ALA A 257 14.51 14.64 25.00
N VAL A 258 13.39 14.22 24.39
CA VAL A 258 12.04 14.55 24.86
C VAL A 258 11.75 13.98 26.26
N ALA A 259 12.43 12.90 26.66
CA ALA A 259 12.17 12.20 27.92
C ALA A 259 12.45 13.06 29.17
N THR A 260 13.27 14.10 29.05
CA THR A 260 13.62 15.00 30.17
C THR A 260 12.90 16.35 30.08
N LYS A 261 12.10 16.59 29.04
CA LYS A 261 11.42 17.86 28.80
C LYS A 261 10.01 17.88 29.36
N ARG A 262 9.54 19.06 29.76
CA ARG A 262 8.12 19.33 30.02
C ARG A 262 7.40 19.62 28.71
N GLY A 263 6.08 19.42 28.67
CA GLY A 263 5.27 19.78 27.50
C GLY A 263 5.44 21.25 27.09
N SER A 264 5.58 22.19 28.03
CA SER A 264 5.85 23.61 27.74
C SER A 264 7.21 23.87 27.08
N GLU A 265 8.16 22.93 27.19
CA GLU A 265 9.51 23.02 26.63
C GLU A 265 9.66 22.22 25.34
N ASN A 266 8.74 21.29 25.07
CA ASN A 266 8.77 20.39 23.92
C ASN A 266 7.70 20.73 22.87
N ASN A 267 6.60 21.36 23.27
CA ASN A 267 5.51 21.66 22.35
C ASN A 267 5.94 22.76 21.38
N ASP A 268 5.87 22.44 20.10
CA ASP A 268 6.16 23.36 19.01
C ASP A 268 4.99 24.34 18.82
N ALA A 269 5.17 25.58 19.28
CA ALA A 269 4.14 26.60 19.21
C ALA A 269 3.95 27.07 17.77
N PHE A 270 2.72 26.96 17.26
CA PHE A 270 2.38 27.46 15.93
C PHE A 270 2.35 28.99 15.87
N PHE A 271 2.79 29.53 14.76
CA PHE A 271 2.59 30.90 14.34
C PHE A 271 2.25 30.93 12.85
N MET A 272 1.72 32.05 12.39
CA MET A 272 1.46 32.26 10.98
C MET A 272 2.50 33.25 10.44
N ASP A 273 3.15 32.90 9.33
CA ASP A 273 4.15 33.76 8.69
C ASP A 273 3.50 34.89 7.85
N GLU A 274 4.33 35.70 7.19
CA GLU A 274 3.87 36.79 6.32
C GLU A 274 3.08 36.31 5.08
N LYS A 275 3.29 35.06 4.67
CA LYS A 275 2.60 34.43 3.53
C LYS A 275 1.29 33.74 3.91
N LYS A 276 0.91 33.78 5.19
CA LYS A 276 -0.23 33.04 5.73
C LYS A 276 -0.04 31.52 5.62
N GLU A 277 1.16 31.04 5.90
CA GLU A 277 1.46 29.62 6.14
C GLU A 277 1.62 29.41 7.65
N PHE A 278 1.12 28.28 8.15
CA PHE A 278 1.34 27.92 9.55
C PHE A 278 2.71 27.27 9.65
N HIS A 279 3.49 27.78 10.59
CA HIS A 279 4.82 27.30 10.91
C HIS A 279 4.92 27.07 12.41
N THR A 280 5.86 26.25 12.82
CA THR A 280 6.17 26.14 14.24
C THR A 280 7.39 26.97 14.60
N LYS A 281 7.35 27.65 15.75
CA LYS A 281 8.47 28.49 16.23
C LYS A 281 9.74 27.68 16.50
N THR A 282 9.55 26.40 16.80
CA THR A 282 10.57 25.39 17.07
C THR A 282 10.19 24.13 16.30
N ASN A 283 11.11 23.18 16.16
CA ASN A 283 10.85 21.92 15.45
C ASN A 283 11.31 20.72 16.29
N HIS A 284 10.83 20.65 17.54
CA HIS A 284 11.09 19.56 18.48
C HIS A 284 10.48 18.23 18.02
N ALA A 285 9.35 18.28 17.32
CA ALA A 285 8.67 17.15 16.69
C ALA A 285 9.42 16.60 15.45
N GLY A 286 10.34 17.37 14.88
CA GLY A 286 11.15 16.94 13.74
C GLY A 286 10.37 16.82 12.44
N GLY A 287 9.41 17.71 12.22
CA GLY A 287 8.63 17.80 11.00
C GLY A 287 7.45 16.84 10.92
N VAL A 288 7.16 16.07 11.98
CA VAL A 288 6.11 15.04 11.99
C VAL A 288 5.31 15.10 13.30
N LEU A 289 3.99 15.18 13.18
CA LEU A 289 3.04 15.15 14.29
C LEU A 289 1.97 14.10 14.03
N GLY A 290 1.72 13.22 15.00
CA GLY A 290 0.71 12.16 14.86
C GLY A 290 1.06 11.04 13.88
N GLY A 291 2.24 11.08 13.24
CA GLY A 291 2.60 10.21 12.12
C GLY A 291 2.46 10.88 10.75
N ILE A 292 2.15 12.17 10.73
CA ILE A 292 1.87 12.95 9.52
C ILE A 292 2.86 14.12 9.48
N SER A 293 3.44 14.44 8.31
CA SER A 293 4.31 15.61 8.18
C SER A 293 3.57 16.88 8.62
N ASN A 294 4.26 17.88 9.19
CA ASN A 294 3.68 19.16 9.66
C ASN A 294 4.16 20.40 8.87
N GLY A 295 4.90 20.19 7.77
CA GLY A 295 5.28 21.24 6.83
C GLY A 295 6.64 21.87 7.14
N GLU A 296 7.15 21.64 8.35
CA GLU A 296 8.53 21.94 8.70
C GLU A 296 9.49 20.89 8.14
N ASP A 297 10.77 21.24 8.11
CA ASP A 297 11.84 20.31 7.74
C ASP A 297 11.73 19.02 8.58
N ILE A 298 11.73 17.86 7.92
CA ILE A 298 11.81 16.60 8.65
C ILE A 298 13.26 16.38 9.06
N ILE A 299 13.49 16.21 10.36
CA ILE A 299 14.81 16.03 10.94
C ILE A 299 14.88 14.66 11.58
N MET A 300 15.74 13.79 11.06
CA MET A 300 15.95 12.44 11.56
C MET A 300 17.41 12.21 11.92
N LYS A 301 17.65 11.38 12.94
CA LYS A 301 18.99 10.95 13.34
C LYS A 301 19.03 9.43 13.39
N ILE A 302 20.14 8.87 12.91
CA ILE A 302 20.40 7.43 12.96
C ILE A 302 21.72 7.16 13.65
N ALA A 303 21.70 6.22 14.60
CA ALA A 303 22.89 5.78 15.32
C ALA A 303 23.60 4.68 14.51
N VAL A 304 24.81 4.99 14.05
CA VAL A 304 25.67 4.09 13.27
C VAL A 304 26.64 3.39 14.21
N LYS A 305 26.54 2.06 14.30
CA LYS A 305 27.46 1.27 15.15
C LYS A 305 28.89 1.29 14.60
N PRO A 306 29.92 1.12 15.45
CA PRO A 306 31.27 0.85 14.98
C PRO A 306 31.34 -0.39 14.07
N PRO A 307 32.13 -0.34 12.97
CA PRO A 307 32.52 -1.52 12.20
C PRO A 307 32.95 -2.70 13.06
N SER A 308 32.43 -3.88 12.75
CA SER A 308 32.88 -5.12 13.41
C SER A 308 34.22 -5.66 12.89
N SER A 309 34.77 -5.01 11.86
CA SER A 309 36.01 -5.39 11.22
C SER A 309 37.14 -4.54 11.79
N ILE A 310 37.85 -5.05 12.81
CA ILE A 310 38.98 -4.36 13.44
C ILE A 310 40.22 -5.27 13.43
N THR A 311 41.41 -4.66 13.50
CA THR A 311 42.69 -5.39 13.58
C THR A 311 43.04 -5.81 15.00
N LYS A 312 42.50 -5.13 16.01
CA LYS A 312 42.69 -5.47 17.42
C LYS A 312 42.18 -6.88 17.70
N GLU A 313 43.02 -7.69 18.36
CA GLU A 313 42.66 -9.07 18.70
C GLU A 313 41.60 -9.11 19.80
N ILE A 314 40.53 -9.85 19.54
CA ILE A 314 39.44 -10.13 20.48
C ILE A 314 39.12 -11.62 20.50
N LEU A 315 38.68 -12.13 21.64
CA LEU A 315 38.27 -13.54 21.75
C LEU A 315 36.88 -13.73 21.17
N THR A 316 36.69 -14.80 20.40
CA THR A 316 35.41 -15.23 19.85
C THR A 316 35.29 -16.75 19.84
N ALA A 317 34.16 -17.30 19.40
CA ALA A 317 33.98 -18.73 19.19
C ALA A 317 34.09 -19.10 17.70
N ASN A 318 34.64 -20.27 17.41
CA ASN A 318 34.48 -20.91 16.10
C ASN A 318 33.17 -21.73 16.05
N GLN A 319 32.86 -22.27 14.88
CA GLN A 319 31.67 -23.10 14.67
C GLN A 319 31.68 -24.41 15.47
N ASP A 320 32.86 -24.85 15.92
CA ASP A 320 33.05 -26.05 16.76
C ASP A 320 32.88 -25.75 18.26
N GLY A 321 32.62 -24.48 18.63
CA GLY A 321 32.41 -24.03 20.01
C GLY A 321 33.68 -23.71 20.78
N GLU A 322 34.84 -23.73 20.12
CA GLU A 322 36.13 -23.44 20.73
C GLU A 322 36.41 -21.94 20.76
N GLN A 323 37.06 -21.47 21.83
CA GLN A 323 37.48 -20.08 21.96
C GLN A 323 38.74 -19.81 21.11
N VAL A 324 38.66 -18.84 20.21
CA VAL A 324 39.73 -18.46 19.27
C VAL A 324 39.97 -16.95 19.32
N SER A 325 41.22 -16.52 19.07
CA SER A 325 41.54 -15.10 18.87
C SER A 325 41.18 -14.67 17.45
N PHE A 326 40.51 -13.53 17.32
CA PHE A 326 40.06 -12.95 16.07
C PHE A 326 40.58 -11.52 15.93
N GLY A 327 41.28 -11.26 14.82
CA GLY A 327 41.67 -9.93 14.37
C GLY A 327 41.79 -9.95 12.85
N ILE A 328 41.12 -9.02 12.16
CA ILE A 328 41.13 -9.02 10.69
C ILE A 328 42.47 -8.48 10.19
N LYS A 329 43.22 -9.30 9.46
CA LYS A 329 44.39 -8.82 8.68
C LYS A 329 43.88 -8.26 7.35
N GLY A 330 43.67 -6.95 7.26
CA GLY A 330 43.28 -6.34 5.98
C GLY A 330 42.53 -5.01 6.06
N ARG A 331 41.95 -4.64 4.91
CA ARG A 331 41.29 -3.36 4.61
C ARG A 331 39.89 -3.26 5.23
N HIS A 332 39.74 -2.45 6.27
CA HIS A 332 38.46 -2.19 6.94
C HIS A 332 38.17 -0.70 7.04
N ASP A 333 36.88 -0.35 7.08
CA ASP A 333 36.44 1.02 7.35
C ASP A 333 36.66 1.31 8.85
N PRO A 334 37.35 2.39 9.24
CA PRO A 334 37.45 2.81 10.64
C PRO A 334 36.19 3.53 11.14
N CYS A 335 35.36 4.06 10.22
CA CYS A 335 34.06 4.68 10.52
C CYS A 335 33.10 4.52 9.31
N LEU A 336 31.82 4.24 9.56
CA LEU A 336 30.82 4.05 8.49
C LEU A 336 30.01 5.31 8.16
N CYS A 337 29.95 6.29 9.07
CA CYS A 337 29.07 7.46 8.94
C CYS A 337 29.15 8.13 7.55
N PRO A 338 30.35 8.40 6.97
CA PRO A 338 30.43 9.06 5.67
C PRO A 338 29.75 8.25 4.56
N ARG A 339 29.84 6.91 4.60
CA ARG A 339 29.23 6.02 3.61
C ARG A 339 27.74 5.80 3.82
N VAL A 340 27.26 5.97 5.05
CA VAL A 340 25.85 5.86 5.40
C VAL A 340 25.05 7.04 4.86
N VAL A 341 25.63 8.24 4.79
CA VAL A 341 24.98 9.47 4.27
C VAL A 341 24.19 9.24 2.97
N PRO A 342 24.81 8.86 1.83
CA PRO A 342 24.08 8.67 0.58
C PRO A 342 23.08 7.50 0.62
N VAL A 343 23.31 6.51 1.49
CA VAL A 343 22.41 5.36 1.64
C VAL A 343 21.15 5.76 2.42
N ALA A 344 21.30 6.58 3.46
CA ALA A 344 20.20 7.07 4.27
C ALA A 344 19.29 8.00 3.44
N GLU A 345 19.88 8.91 2.66
CA GLU A 345 19.13 9.75 1.70
C GLU A 345 18.32 8.90 0.72
N ALA A 346 18.94 7.86 0.16
CA ALA A 346 18.28 6.97 -0.78
C ALA A 346 17.09 6.23 -0.17
N MET A 347 17.19 5.74 1.07
CA MET A 347 16.10 5.01 1.73
C MET A 347 14.90 5.92 2.04
N VAL A 348 15.15 7.16 2.44
CA VAL A 348 14.11 8.16 2.73
C VAL A 348 13.34 8.54 1.46
N ALA A 349 14.00 8.56 0.30
CA ALA A 349 13.38 8.93 -0.97
C ALA A 349 12.34 7.90 -1.50
N LEU A 350 12.30 6.67 -0.96
CA LEU A 350 11.56 5.54 -1.55
C LEU A 350 10.15 5.31 -0.95
N ILE A 351 9.57 6.30 -0.24
CA ILE A 351 8.30 6.17 0.51
C ILE A 351 7.20 7.05 -0.15
N HIS A 352 6.03 6.50 -0.53
CA HIS A 352 4.91 7.18 -1.23
C HIS A 352 3.53 6.51 -0.99
N GLU A 353 2.40 7.23 -1.15
CA GLU A 353 1.00 6.74 -0.90
C GLU A 353 -0.13 7.48 -1.70
N HIS A 354 -1.16 6.78 -2.24
CA HIS A 354 -2.62 6.76 -1.87
C HIS A 354 -3.58 6.20 -2.97
N GLN A 355 -4.52 5.31 -2.58
CA GLN A 355 -4.84 4.00 -3.19
C GLN A 355 -5.74 3.86 -4.46
N ALA A 356 -6.67 4.77 -4.82
CA ALA A 356 -7.54 4.56 -6.00
C ALA A 356 -7.15 5.42 -7.20
N LYS A 357 -6.91 6.70 -6.93
CA LYS A 357 -6.14 7.56 -7.84
C LYS A 357 -4.72 7.05 -8.01
N GLU A 358 -4.19 6.29 -7.04
CA GLU A 358 -2.99 5.50 -7.22
C GLU A 358 -3.04 4.61 -8.44
N ILE A 359 -4.11 3.81 -8.58
CA ILE A 359 -4.19 2.77 -9.60
C ILE A 359 -4.19 3.44 -10.97
N LEU A 360 -4.90 4.57 -11.09
CA LEU A 360 -4.95 5.38 -12.30
C LEU A 360 -3.64 6.14 -12.55
N PHE A 361 -3.09 6.82 -11.55
CA PHE A 361 -1.83 7.55 -11.61
C PHE A 361 -0.65 6.64 -11.96
N ASN A 362 -0.54 5.47 -11.31
CA ASN A 362 0.46 4.44 -11.59
C ASN A 362 0.27 3.81 -12.98
N SER A 363 -0.94 3.90 -13.54
CA SER A 363 -1.22 3.52 -14.93
C SER A 363 -0.98 4.66 -15.93
N GLY A 364 -0.46 5.80 -15.49
CA GLY A 364 -0.15 6.98 -16.32
C GLY A 364 -1.35 7.89 -16.62
N ILE A 365 -2.46 7.73 -15.89
CA ILE A 365 -3.69 8.49 -16.11
C ILE A 365 -3.67 9.75 -15.24
N ALA A 366 -3.90 10.90 -15.85
CA ALA A 366 -3.93 12.19 -15.16
C ALA A 366 -5.13 12.26 -14.19
N VAL A 367 -4.83 12.51 -12.92
CA VAL A 367 -5.80 12.70 -11.83
C VAL A 367 -5.44 13.97 -11.06
N PRO A 368 -6.42 14.70 -10.51
CA PRO A 368 -6.12 15.86 -9.66
C PRO A 368 -5.43 15.41 -8.37
N MET A 369 -4.46 16.21 -7.91
CA MET A 369 -3.79 15.97 -6.63
C MET A 369 -4.81 15.99 -5.50
N GLY A 370 -4.75 14.98 -4.63
CA GLY A 370 -5.62 14.89 -3.47
C GLY A 370 -4.99 14.14 -2.31
N TYR A 371 -5.60 14.29 -1.14
CA TYR A 371 -5.15 13.72 0.13
C TYR A 371 -6.33 13.07 0.84
N VAL A 372 -6.17 11.82 1.26
CA VAL A 372 -7.14 11.14 2.11
C VAL A 372 -6.88 11.55 3.56
N VAL A 373 -7.94 11.83 4.30
CA VAL A 373 -7.89 12.26 5.70
C VAL A 373 -8.96 11.55 6.52
N HIS A 374 -8.68 11.31 7.80
CA HIS A 374 -9.46 10.40 8.65
C HIS A 374 -10.22 11.09 9.79
N SER A 375 -10.12 12.42 9.89
CA SER A 375 -10.86 13.20 10.88
C SER A 375 -11.25 14.58 10.34
N PRO A 376 -12.31 15.22 10.87
CA PRO A 376 -12.63 16.61 10.54
C PRO A 376 -11.46 17.56 10.83
N GLU A 377 -10.77 17.36 11.95
CA GLU A 377 -9.61 18.15 12.35
C GLU A 377 -8.50 18.10 11.29
N GLU A 378 -8.19 16.90 10.79
CA GLU A 378 -7.26 16.72 9.66
C GLU A 378 -7.79 17.40 8.39
N VAL A 379 -9.10 17.34 8.10
CA VAL A 379 -9.67 18.04 6.94
C VAL A 379 -9.34 19.54 6.99
N GLY A 380 -9.58 20.19 8.12
CA GLY A 380 -9.26 21.62 8.27
C GLY A 380 -7.77 21.90 8.08
N HIS A 381 -6.92 21.11 8.73
CA HIS A 381 -5.47 21.25 8.66
C HIS A 381 -4.92 21.06 7.24
N ILE A 382 -5.27 19.94 6.60
CA ILE A 382 -4.81 19.60 5.24
C ILE A 382 -5.39 20.56 4.20
N ALA A 383 -6.66 20.96 4.33
CA ALA A 383 -7.27 21.95 3.45
C ALA A 383 -6.48 23.27 3.46
N TYR A 384 -6.12 23.73 4.66
CA TYR A 384 -5.30 24.93 4.80
C TYR A 384 -3.95 24.74 4.12
N GLU A 385 -3.20 23.72 4.52
CA GLU A 385 -1.77 23.70 4.24
C GLU A 385 -1.40 23.17 2.86
N ARG A 386 -2.19 22.23 2.33
CA ARG A 386 -1.95 21.68 1.00
C ARG A 386 -2.50 22.54 -0.11
N PHE A 387 -3.46 23.40 0.20
CA PHE A 387 -4.20 24.09 -0.81
C PHE A 387 -4.33 25.59 -0.54
N PHE A 388 -5.04 26.02 0.50
CA PHE A 388 -5.36 27.44 0.69
C PHE A 388 -4.13 28.30 0.96
N SER A 389 -3.16 27.80 1.73
CA SER A 389 -1.89 28.49 1.99
C SER A 389 -1.01 28.57 0.73
N ARG A 390 -1.18 27.62 -0.19
CA ARG A 390 -0.53 27.55 -1.51
C ARG A 390 -1.30 28.28 -2.61
N SER A 391 -2.11 29.27 -2.22
CA SER A 391 -2.90 30.11 -3.13
C SER A 391 -4.02 29.39 -3.90
N ALA A 392 -4.41 28.16 -3.50
CA ALA A 392 -5.67 27.61 -3.99
C ALA A 392 -6.81 28.45 -3.41
N HIS A 393 -7.71 28.92 -4.27
CA HIS A 393 -8.90 29.66 -3.82
C HIS A 393 -10.10 28.74 -3.58
N ILE A 394 -10.02 27.51 -4.09
CA ILE A 394 -11.10 26.54 -4.14
C ILE A 394 -10.51 25.14 -4.06
N ILE A 395 -11.09 24.29 -3.22
CA ILE A 395 -10.82 22.84 -3.20
C ILE A 395 -12.13 22.06 -3.11
N VAL A 396 -12.04 20.75 -3.34
CA VAL A 396 -13.18 19.84 -3.25
C VAL A 396 -12.96 18.89 -2.08
N LEU A 397 -13.92 18.84 -1.16
CA LEU A 397 -14.00 17.86 -0.08
C LEU A 397 -14.99 16.77 -0.48
N LYS A 398 -14.54 15.50 -0.48
CA LYS A 398 -15.34 14.34 -0.88
C LYS A 398 -15.36 13.29 0.23
N ALA A 399 -16.51 13.00 0.81
CA ALA A 399 -16.71 11.84 1.69
C ALA A 399 -16.35 10.54 0.96
N GLN A 400 -15.58 9.67 1.61
CA GLN A 400 -15.16 8.39 1.06
C GLN A 400 -16.06 7.28 1.60
N ILE A 401 -16.93 6.76 0.74
CA ILE A 401 -17.78 5.58 0.95
C ILE A 401 -17.79 4.76 -0.35
N HIS A 402 -18.02 3.46 -0.28
CA HIS A 402 -18.09 2.57 -1.46
C HIS A 402 -19.46 2.65 -2.15
N ALA A 403 -19.87 3.87 -2.51
CA ALA A 403 -21.11 4.14 -3.24
C ALA A 403 -21.01 5.43 -4.08
N GLY A 404 -21.66 5.42 -5.24
CA GLY A 404 -21.84 6.58 -6.10
C GLY A 404 -22.92 7.56 -5.59
N GLY A 405 -23.14 8.66 -6.31
CA GLY A 405 -24.19 9.63 -5.95
C GLY A 405 -23.88 10.52 -4.74
N ARG A 406 -22.65 10.49 -4.23
CA ARG A 406 -22.17 11.27 -3.07
C ARG A 406 -22.43 12.76 -3.21
N GLY A 407 -22.27 13.32 -4.41
CA GLY A 407 -22.51 14.74 -4.67
C GLY A 407 -23.97 15.16 -4.40
N LYS A 408 -24.94 14.40 -4.91
CA LYS A 408 -26.37 14.65 -4.65
C LYS A 408 -26.73 14.47 -3.17
N ALA A 409 -26.06 13.54 -2.49
CA ALA A 409 -26.23 13.28 -1.07
C ALA A 409 -25.54 14.30 -0.14
N GLY A 410 -24.85 15.30 -0.71
CA GLY A 410 -24.13 16.32 0.06
C GLY A 410 -22.74 15.89 0.56
N GLY A 411 -22.27 14.71 0.15
CA GLY A 411 -20.94 14.19 0.46
C GLY A 411 -19.82 14.74 -0.44
N VAL A 412 -20.13 15.57 -1.44
CA VAL A 412 -19.11 16.33 -2.20
C VAL A 412 -19.40 17.82 -2.05
N LYS A 413 -18.43 18.59 -1.57
CA LYS A 413 -18.55 20.02 -1.33
C LYS A 413 -17.34 20.77 -1.87
N ILE A 414 -17.62 21.81 -2.63
CA ILE A 414 -16.64 22.84 -2.95
C ILE A 414 -16.51 23.71 -1.71
N VAL A 415 -15.28 23.96 -1.27
CA VAL A 415 -14.99 24.80 -0.12
C VAL A 415 -13.97 25.86 -0.51
N TYR A 416 -14.08 27.03 0.12
CA TYR A 416 -13.31 28.25 -0.16
C TYR A 416 -12.36 28.62 0.97
N SER A 417 -12.42 27.89 2.09
CA SER A 417 -11.48 28.04 3.19
C SER A 417 -11.30 26.74 3.96
N ALA A 418 -10.21 26.67 4.72
CA ALA A 418 -9.93 25.56 5.62
C ALA A 418 -10.96 25.40 6.74
N ASP A 419 -11.45 26.51 7.29
CA ASP A 419 -12.50 26.49 8.30
C ASP A 419 -13.81 25.94 7.71
N GLU A 420 -14.18 26.37 6.51
CA GLU A 420 -15.34 25.80 5.81
C GLU A 420 -15.17 24.30 5.57
N ALA A 421 -13.99 23.85 5.14
CA ALA A 421 -13.69 22.42 4.98
C ALA A 421 -13.86 21.64 6.30
N TYR A 422 -13.33 22.17 7.41
CA TYR A 422 -13.49 21.60 8.76
C TYR A 422 -14.97 21.51 9.16
N GLN A 423 -15.72 22.60 9.03
CA GLN A 423 -17.14 22.63 9.44
C GLN A 423 -17.97 21.65 8.61
N VAL A 424 -17.73 21.58 7.30
CA VAL A 424 -18.41 20.62 6.42
C VAL A 424 -18.07 19.19 6.85
N ALA A 425 -16.78 18.86 7.01
CA ALA A 425 -16.38 17.52 7.44
C ALA A 425 -16.99 17.13 8.78
N LYS A 426 -16.95 18.04 9.77
CA LYS A 426 -17.54 17.83 11.10
C LYS A 426 -19.04 17.56 11.03
N SER A 427 -19.73 18.19 10.10
CA SER A 427 -21.19 18.02 9.95
C SER A 427 -21.61 16.66 9.38
N ILE A 428 -20.70 15.91 8.77
CA ILE A 428 -21.00 14.61 8.12
C ILE A 428 -20.15 13.44 8.63
N PHE A 429 -19.04 13.69 9.33
CA PHE A 429 -18.18 12.65 9.88
C PHE A 429 -18.88 11.82 10.95
N GLY A 430 -18.72 10.50 10.88
CA GLY A 430 -19.38 9.55 11.78
C GLY A 430 -20.89 9.42 11.57
N LEU A 431 -21.46 10.11 10.57
CA LEU A 431 -22.88 10.04 10.22
C LEU A 431 -23.10 9.21 8.95
N PRO A 432 -24.27 8.58 8.79
CA PRO A 432 -24.62 7.85 7.58
C PRO A 432 -24.84 8.83 6.42
N LEU A 433 -24.06 8.66 5.36
CA LEU A 433 -24.30 9.30 4.07
C LEU A 433 -25.23 8.40 3.24
N VAL A 434 -26.47 8.84 3.09
CA VAL A 434 -27.49 8.13 2.31
C VAL A 434 -27.43 8.59 0.86
N THR A 435 -27.05 7.68 -0.02
CA THR A 435 -27.12 7.84 -1.47
C THR A 435 -28.24 6.96 -2.03
N HIS A 436 -28.54 7.11 -3.32
CA HIS A 436 -29.47 6.19 -3.99
C HIS A 436 -28.94 4.75 -4.06
N GLN A 437 -27.64 4.52 -3.85
CA GLN A 437 -26.98 3.20 -3.92
C GLN A 437 -26.77 2.53 -2.54
N THR A 438 -26.83 3.28 -1.44
CA THR A 438 -26.58 2.74 -0.09
C THR A 438 -27.84 2.25 0.63
N GLY A 439 -29.02 2.48 0.05
CA GLY A 439 -30.30 2.28 0.73
C GLY A 439 -30.52 3.22 1.93
N PRO A 440 -31.61 3.03 2.70
CA PRO A 440 -32.01 3.95 3.77
C PRO A 440 -31.02 4.06 4.95
N GLN A 441 -30.21 3.03 5.17
CA GLN A 441 -29.23 2.99 6.27
C GLN A 441 -27.99 3.85 6.00
N GLY A 442 -27.69 4.13 4.73
CA GLY A 442 -26.48 4.86 4.35
C GLY A 442 -25.18 4.12 4.64
N ARG A 443 -24.05 4.80 4.41
CA ARG A 443 -22.72 4.34 4.85
C ARG A 443 -22.08 5.39 5.75
N ILE A 444 -21.45 4.97 6.83
CA ILE A 444 -20.86 5.89 7.81
C ILE A 444 -19.63 6.54 7.19
N VAL A 445 -19.62 7.87 7.14
CA VAL A 445 -18.46 8.60 6.64
C VAL A 445 -17.33 8.54 7.67
N ARG A 446 -16.26 7.81 7.36
CA ARG A 446 -15.08 7.63 8.23
C ARG A 446 -13.82 8.32 7.71
N ARG A 447 -13.87 8.85 6.49
CA ARG A 447 -12.74 9.48 5.82
C ARG A 447 -13.22 10.41 4.72
N PHE A 448 -12.35 11.34 4.36
CA PHE A 448 -12.55 12.31 3.29
C PHE A 448 -11.37 12.31 2.33
N LEU A 449 -11.63 12.74 1.10
CA LEU A 449 -10.62 13.10 0.12
C LEU A 449 -10.71 14.62 -0.09
N LEU A 450 -9.62 15.32 0.18
CA LEU A 450 -9.43 16.72 -0.19
C LEU A 450 -8.69 16.77 -1.50
N GLU A 451 -9.19 17.57 -2.44
CA GLU A 451 -8.70 17.53 -3.82
C GLU A 451 -8.59 18.92 -4.42
N GLN A 452 -7.56 19.11 -5.25
CA GLN A 452 -7.39 20.32 -6.03
C GLN A 452 -8.60 20.57 -6.93
N SER A 453 -9.09 21.81 -6.96
CA SER A 453 -10.09 22.19 -7.94
C SER A 453 -9.51 22.22 -9.36
N VAL A 454 -10.31 21.79 -10.33
CA VAL A 454 -9.96 21.79 -11.75
C VAL A 454 -10.85 22.80 -12.47
N ASN A 455 -10.30 23.56 -13.42
CA ASN A 455 -11.04 24.54 -14.20
C ASN A 455 -11.80 23.85 -15.35
N ILE A 456 -12.92 23.23 -15.01
CA ILE A 456 -13.71 22.39 -15.93
C ILE A 456 -14.33 23.24 -17.04
N ASP A 457 -14.12 22.82 -18.30
CA ASP A 457 -14.87 23.28 -19.48
C ASP A 457 -16.03 22.33 -19.78
N LYS A 458 -15.76 21.01 -19.83
CA LYS A 458 -16.75 19.96 -20.09
C LYS A 458 -16.51 18.72 -19.26
N GLU A 459 -17.59 18.02 -18.96
CA GLU A 459 -17.59 16.73 -18.27
C GLU A 459 -18.04 15.62 -19.23
N PHE A 460 -17.38 14.49 -19.14
CA PHE A 460 -17.61 13.28 -19.94
C PHE A 460 -17.75 12.07 -19.03
N TYR A 461 -18.33 11.02 -19.59
CA TYR A 461 -18.33 9.69 -19.00
C TYR A 461 -17.40 8.78 -19.79
N VAL A 462 -16.57 7.99 -19.10
CA VAL A 462 -15.78 6.91 -19.70
C VAL A 462 -15.88 5.66 -18.81
N GLY A 463 -16.43 4.57 -19.33
CA GLY A 463 -16.60 3.31 -18.61
C GLY A 463 -16.09 2.11 -19.39
N ILE A 464 -15.61 1.08 -18.70
CA ILE A 464 -15.18 -0.19 -19.28
C ILE A 464 -15.74 -1.31 -18.43
N THR A 465 -16.47 -2.24 -19.05
CA THR A 465 -16.98 -3.45 -18.37
C THR A 465 -17.16 -4.60 -19.37
N LEU A 466 -17.40 -5.81 -18.86
CA LEU A 466 -17.70 -6.98 -19.67
C LEU A 466 -19.16 -6.96 -20.16
N ASP A 467 -19.37 -6.79 -21.46
CA ASP A 467 -20.65 -7.07 -22.08
C ASP A 467 -20.79 -8.58 -22.28
N ARG A 468 -21.56 -9.20 -21.38
CA ARG A 468 -21.82 -10.64 -21.38
C ARG A 468 -22.61 -11.10 -22.60
N SER A 469 -23.39 -10.24 -23.25
CA SER A 469 -24.20 -10.62 -24.41
C SER A 469 -23.36 -10.95 -25.64
N ILE A 470 -22.24 -10.24 -25.81
CA ILE A 470 -21.28 -10.45 -26.89
C ILE A 470 -19.95 -11.05 -26.41
N SER A 471 -19.85 -11.35 -25.11
CA SER A 471 -18.67 -11.92 -24.46
C SER A 471 -17.39 -11.11 -24.72
N LYS A 472 -17.49 -9.78 -24.68
CA LYS A 472 -16.36 -8.86 -24.88
C LYS A 472 -16.39 -7.75 -23.85
N ASN A 473 -15.21 -7.29 -23.45
CA ASN A 473 -15.11 -6.02 -22.77
C ASN A 473 -15.56 -4.90 -23.72
N VAL A 474 -16.30 -3.92 -23.22
CA VAL A 474 -16.83 -2.81 -24.00
C VAL A 474 -16.39 -1.51 -23.34
N LEU A 475 -15.76 -0.64 -24.13
CA LEU A 475 -15.56 0.75 -23.80
C LEU A 475 -16.86 1.53 -24.06
N MET A 476 -17.28 2.33 -23.10
CA MET A 476 -18.45 3.20 -23.18
C MET A 476 -18.00 4.64 -22.98
N VAL A 477 -18.38 5.54 -23.89
CA VAL A 477 -18.12 6.98 -23.73
C VAL A 477 -19.39 7.79 -23.98
N SER A 478 -19.56 8.88 -23.23
CA SER A 478 -20.71 9.79 -23.38
C SER A 478 -20.32 11.23 -23.13
N THR A 479 -20.98 12.16 -23.84
CA THR A 479 -20.88 13.60 -23.60
C THR A 479 -21.60 14.06 -22.33
N GLU A 480 -22.37 13.17 -21.72
CA GLU A 480 -23.12 13.43 -20.49
C GLU A 480 -22.32 12.90 -19.29
N GLY A 481 -21.25 13.62 -18.91
CA GLY A 481 -20.52 13.36 -17.66
C GLY A 481 -21.24 13.91 -16.43
N GLY A 482 -20.86 13.45 -15.24
CA GLY A 482 -21.37 13.96 -13.96
C GLY A 482 -22.78 13.48 -13.60
N VAL A 483 -23.37 12.58 -14.41
CA VAL A 483 -24.71 12.01 -14.24
C VAL A 483 -24.66 10.49 -14.22
N GLU A 484 -25.71 9.85 -13.71
CA GLU A 484 -25.86 8.39 -13.71
C GLU A 484 -26.02 7.89 -15.15
N ILE A 485 -25.11 7.02 -15.59
CA ILE A 485 -25.06 6.56 -16.98
C ILE A 485 -26.24 5.67 -17.32
N GLU A 486 -26.80 4.97 -16.34
CA GLU A 486 -27.99 4.12 -16.48
C GLU A 486 -29.20 4.93 -16.92
N LYS A 487 -29.36 6.14 -16.38
CA LYS A 487 -30.43 7.06 -16.78
C LYS A 487 -30.26 7.50 -18.23
N ILE A 488 -29.03 7.81 -18.65
CA ILE A 488 -28.73 8.15 -20.04
C ILE A 488 -28.97 6.95 -20.96
N ALA A 489 -28.63 5.74 -20.53
CA ALA A 489 -28.87 4.52 -21.29
C ALA A 489 -30.36 4.24 -21.50
N GLU A 490 -31.22 4.59 -20.54
CA GLU A 490 -32.68 4.45 -20.64
C GLU A 490 -33.32 5.58 -21.47
N GLU A 491 -33.00 6.84 -21.17
CA GLU A 491 -33.68 8.00 -21.75
C GLU A 491 -33.09 8.45 -23.09
N SER A 492 -31.80 8.25 -23.32
CA SER A 492 -31.06 8.77 -24.49
C SER A 492 -29.88 7.86 -24.89
N PRO A 493 -30.13 6.58 -25.22
CA PRO A 493 -29.08 5.59 -25.47
C PRO A 493 -28.11 5.98 -26.60
N ASN A 494 -28.56 6.80 -27.56
CA ASN A 494 -27.75 7.32 -28.66
C ASN A 494 -26.65 8.30 -28.22
N LYS A 495 -26.69 8.79 -26.98
CA LYS A 495 -25.61 9.60 -26.39
C LYS A 495 -24.47 8.77 -25.81
N ILE A 496 -24.58 7.43 -25.83
CA ILE A 496 -23.55 6.52 -25.36
C ILE A 496 -22.97 5.79 -26.57
N LEU A 497 -21.71 6.04 -26.88
CA LEU A 497 -20.98 5.21 -27.82
C LEU A 497 -20.42 3.98 -27.10
N LYS A 498 -20.66 2.81 -27.67
CA LYS A 498 -20.15 1.52 -27.18
C LYS A 498 -19.20 0.92 -28.20
N ILE A 499 -17.98 0.65 -27.80
CA ILE A 499 -16.93 0.08 -28.63
C ILE A 499 -16.49 -1.27 -28.03
N PRO A 500 -16.82 -2.40 -28.67
CA PRO A 500 -16.33 -3.72 -28.24
C PRO A 500 -14.82 -3.85 -28.41
N ILE A 501 -14.13 -4.24 -27.35
CA ILE A 501 -12.68 -4.44 -27.33
C ILE A 501 -12.38 -5.87 -27.77
N ASN A 502 -11.46 -6.02 -28.74
CA ASN A 502 -11.09 -7.34 -29.21
C ASN A 502 -10.14 -8.04 -28.22
N PRO A 503 -10.42 -9.28 -27.79
CA PRO A 503 -9.53 -10.00 -26.87
C PRO A 503 -8.12 -10.28 -27.42
N ALA A 504 -7.97 -10.40 -28.74
CA ALA A 504 -6.71 -10.81 -29.36
C ALA A 504 -5.72 -9.64 -29.54
N TYR A 505 -6.22 -8.44 -29.84
CA TYR A 505 -5.38 -7.27 -30.13
C TYR A 505 -5.71 -6.04 -29.27
N GLY A 506 -6.68 -6.13 -28.36
CA GLY A 506 -7.09 -5.04 -27.48
C GLY A 506 -7.86 -3.94 -28.19
N LEU A 507 -7.84 -2.74 -27.62
CA LEU A 507 -8.41 -1.53 -28.21
C LEU A 507 -7.38 -0.92 -29.17
N MET A 508 -7.76 -0.77 -30.44
CA MET A 508 -6.93 -0.19 -31.47
C MET A 508 -6.99 1.34 -31.46
N ALA A 509 -5.92 1.98 -31.92
CA ALA A 509 -5.84 3.44 -31.92
C ALA A 509 -6.96 4.14 -32.75
N PHE A 510 -7.52 3.48 -33.76
CA PHE A 510 -8.65 4.05 -34.51
C PHE A 510 -9.96 4.03 -33.72
N GLU A 511 -10.16 3.03 -32.87
CA GLU A 511 -11.33 2.91 -31.98
C GLU A 511 -11.25 3.95 -30.86
N ALA A 512 -10.06 4.17 -30.30
CA ALA A 512 -9.83 5.27 -29.35
C ALA A 512 -10.08 6.66 -30.00
N ARG A 513 -9.70 6.83 -31.28
CA ARG A 513 -10.00 8.06 -32.04
C ARG A 513 -11.50 8.24 -32.29
N GLU A 514 -12.21 7.16 -32.60
CA GLU A 514 -13.67 7.17 -32.75
C GLU A 514 -14.35 7.66 -31.46
N ALA A 515 -13.94 7.13 -30.30
CA ALA A 515 -14.42 7.59 -29.01
C ALA A 515 -14.12 9.08 -28.76
N ALA A 516 -12.89 9.53 -29.02
CA ALA A 516 -12.52 10.93 -28.84
C ALA A 516 -13.29 11.88 -29.79
N PHE A 517 -13.58 11.46 -31.03
CA PHE A 517 -14.43 12.22 -31.95
C PHE A 517 -15.88 12.28 -31.49
N PHE A 518 -16.41 11.17 -30.95
CA PHE A 518 -17.76 11.13 -30.40
C PHE A 518 -17.94 12.08 -29.22
N LEU A 519 -16.90 12.22 -28.38
CA LEU A 519 -16.86 13.21 -27.30
C LEU A 519 -16.72 14.67 -27.80
N GLY A 520 -16.61 14.89 -29.12
CA GLY A 520 -16.50 16.21 -29.72
C GLY A 520 -15.16 16.91 -29.46
N LEU A 521 -14.10 16.13 -29.19
CA LEU A 521 -12.78 16.66 -28.89
C LEU A 521 -11.98 16.97 -30.16
N SER A 522 -11.12 17.98 -30.09
CA SER A 522 -10.20 18.35 -31.18
C SER A 522 -8.83 18.80 -30.64
N GLY A 523 -7.87 19.06 -31.53
CA GLY A 523 -6.58 19.65 -31.15
C GLY A 523 -5.77 18.85 -30.12
N LYS A 524 -5.31 19.53 -29.06
CA LYS A 524 -4.54 18.95 -27.95
C LYS A 524 -5.39 17.95 -27.16
N ALA A 525 -6.61 18.35 -26.78
CA ALA A 525 -7.54 17.54 -26.00
C ALA A 525 -7.88 16.21 -26.69
N PHE A 526 -8.04 16.22 -28.02
CA PHE A 526 -8.28 14.99 -28.79
C PHE A 526 -7.12 13.99 -28.66
N LYS A 527 -5.88 14.47 -28.83
CA LYS A 527 -4.69 13.59 -28.72
C LYS A 527 -4.59 12.99 -27.32
N GLN A 528 -4.76 13.83 -26.29
CA GLN A 528 -4.73 13.37 -24.90
C GLN A 528 -5.87 12.39 -24.59
N ALA A 529 -7.08 12.60 -25.09
CA ALA A 529 -8.20 11.68 -24.88
C ALA A 529 -7.93 10.30 -25.52
N VAL A 530 -7.33 10.27 -26.71
CA VAL A 530 -6.94 9.00 -27.36
C VAL A 530 -5.95 8.22 -26.49
N ASP A 531 -4.93 8.91 -25.95
CA ASP A 531 -3.94 8.29 -25.08
C ASP A 531 -4.56 7.85 -23.74
N PHE A 532 -5.37 8.71 -23.14
CA PHE A 532 -6.12 8.45 -21.90
C PHE A 532 -6.98 7.20 -22.01
N ILE A 533 -7.78 7.07 -23.08
CA ILE A 533 -8.67 5.93 -23.30
C ILE A 533 -7.86 4.63 -23.47
N GLN A 534 -6.76 4.67 -24.23
CA GLN A 534 -5.89 3.50 -24.39
C GLN A 534 -5.23 3.08 -23.07
N LEU A 535 -4.76 4.04 -22.28
CA LEU A 535 -4.18 3.77 -20.97
C LEU A 535 -5.22 3.19 -20.01
N LEU A 536 -6.45 3.72 -20.02
CA LEU A 536 -7.55 3.23 -19.18
C LEU A 536 -7.92 1.78 -19.51
N VAL A 537 -7.99 1.41 -20.80
CA VAL A 537 -8.22 0.01 -21.21
C VAL A 537 -7.07 -0.90 -20.79
N LYS A 538 -5.82 -0.46 -20.93
CA LYS A 538 -4.67 -1.23 -20.45
C LYS A 538 -4.71 -1.42 -18.93
N ALA A 539 -5.07 -0.37 -18.19
CA ALA A 539 -5.21 -0.41 -16.73
C ALA A 539 -6.30 -1.43 -16.33
N TYR A 540 -7.49 -1.35 -16.94
CA TYR A 540 -8.60 -2.28 -16.72
C TYR A 540 -8.17 -3.75 -16.86
N HIS A 541 -7.42 -4.10 -17.91
CA HIS A 541 -6.91 -5.47 -18.08
C HIS A 541 -5.79 -5.82 -17.10
N LYS A 542 -4.88 -4.89 -16.81
CA LYS A 542 -3.73 -5.14 -15.92
C LYS A 542 -4.16 -5.46 -14.50
N ILE A 543 -5.17 -4.77 -13.99
CA ILE A 543 -5.66 -4.91 -12.61
C ILE A 543 -6.76 -5.96 -12.46
N ASP A 544 -7.11 -6.67 -13.55
CA ASP A 544 -8.26 -7.57 -13.60
C ASP A 544 -9.54 -6.94 -13.06
N ALA A 545 -9.86 -5.73 -13.53
CA ALA A 545 -11.11 -5.06 -13.19
C ALA A 545 -12.30 -5.73 -13.87
N THR A 546 -13.44 -5.73 -13.19
CA THR A 546 -14.77 -6.04 -13.76
C THR A 546 -15.49 -4.76 -14.20
N LEU A 547 -15.16 -3.63 -13.58
CA LEU A 547 -15.61 -2.30 -13.95
C LEU A 547 -14.50 -1.28 -13.72
N VAL A 548 -14.27 -0.41 -14.70
CA VAL A 548 -13.59 0.87 -14.50
C VAL A 548 -14.51 1.95 -15.01
N GLU A 549 -14.92 2.86 -14.14
CA GLU A 549 -15.79 3.99 -14.46
C GLU A 549 -15.11 5.29 -14.04
N ILE A 550 -14.92 6.20 -14.99
CA ILE A 550 -14.47 7.56 -14.77
C ILE A 550 -15.65 8.50 -15.01
N ASN A 551 -16.18 9.05 -13.92
CA ASN A 551 -17.38 9.87 -13.96
C ASN A 551 -17.36 11.01 -12.92
N PRO A 552 -16.95 12.24 -13.31
CA PRO A 552 -16.63 12.65 -14.67
C PRO A 552 -15.15 12.45 -15.04
N SER A 553 -14.90 12.19 -16.31
CA SER A 553 -13.66 12.59 -16.98
C SER A 553 -13.84 14.02 -17.49
N VAL A 554 -12.90 14.92 -17.26
CA VAL A 554 -13.08 16.36 -17.54
C VAL A 554 -12.12 16.86 -18.60
N LEU A 555 -12.63 17.73 -19.48
CA LEU A 555 -11.84 18.66 -20.26
C LEU A 555 -11.68 19.95 -19.45
N THR A 556 -10.45 20.35 -19.20
CA THR A 556 -10.16 21.64 -18.57
C THR A 556 -10.12 22.77 -19.60
N LYS A 557 -10.25 24.02 -19.16
CA LYS A 557 -10.08 25.19 -20.04
C LYS A 557 -8.66 25.33 -20.60
N GLU A 558 -7.69 24.65 -19.98
CA GLU A 558 -6.30 24.53 -20.43
C GLU A 558 -6.12 23.41 -21.49
N GLU A 559 -7.24 22.86 -21.97
CA GLU A 559 -7.33 21.77 -22.95
C GLU A 559 -6.71 20.44 -22.48
N ASP A 560 -6.73 20.17 -21.18
CA ASP A 560 -6.26 18.91 -20.60
C ASP A 560 -7.40 17.93 -20.29
N ILE A 561 -7.15 16.62 -20.45
CA ILE A 561 -8.08 15.54 -20.10
C ILE A 561 -7.69 14.90 -18.77
N ILE A 562 -8.59 14.90 -17.80
CA ILE A 562 -8.31 14.49 -16.42
C ILE A 562 -9.42 13.55 -15.91
N ALA A 563 -9.08 12.50 -15.16
CA ALA A 563 -10.04 11.70 -14.41
C ALA A 563 -10.34 12.36 -13.06
N LEU A 564 -11.53 12.98 -12.92
CA LEU A 564 -11.89 13.75 -11.72
C LEU A 564 -12.41 12.85 -10.60
N ASP A 565 -13.19 11.83 -10.95
CA ASP A 565 -13.67 10.80 -10.03
C ASP A 565 -13.62 9.44 -10.73
N ALA A 566 -13.40 8.40 -9.94
CA ALA A 566 -13.25 7.05 -10.45
C ALA A 566 -13.89 6.04 -9.51
N LYS A 567 -14.51 5.03 -10.11
CA LYS A 567 -14.96 3.80 -9.46
C LYS A 567 -14.32 2.61 -10.19
N ILE A 568 -13.68 1.74 -9.43
CA ILE A 568 -13.04 0.53 -9.96
C ILE A 568 -13.56 -0.65 -9.14
N ASP A 569 -14.16 -1.62 -9.81
CA ASP A 569 -14.53 -2.90 -9.22
C ASP A 569 -13.55 -3.96 -9.74
N LEU A 570 -12.91 -4.70 -8.85
CA LEU A 570 -11.94 -5.75 -9.17
C LEU A 570 -12.64 -7.11 -9.33
N ASP A 571 -12.03 -8.06 -10.04
CA ASP A 571 -12.48 -9.45 -10.06
C ASP A 571 -11.94 -10.18 -8.82
N ASP A 572 -12.83 -10.54 -7.90
CA ASP A 572 -12.49 -11.31 -6.69
C ASP A 572 -11.75 -12.62 -7.03
N ASN A 573 -12.04 -13.23 -8.19
CA ASN A 573 -11.38 -14.46 -8.63
C ASN A 573 -9.93 -14.22 -9.09
N ALA A 574 -9.53 -12.98 -9.31
CA ALA A 574 -8.18 -12.60 -9.68
C ALA A 574 -7.35 -12.08 -8.49
N LEU A 575 -7.94 -11.85 -7.32
CA LEU A 575 -7.22 -11.27 -6.16
C LEU A 575 -6.03 -12.12 -5.70
N PHE A 576 -6.04 -13.43 -5.93
CA PHE A 576 -4.92 -14.31 -5.58
C PHE A 576 -3.60 -13.94 -6.29
N ARG A 577 -3.66 -13.22 -7.43
CA ARG A 577 -2.51 -12.72 -8.18
C ARG A 577 -2.30 -11.21 -8.02
N HIS A 578 -3.09 -10.54 -7.17
CA HIS A 578 -2.99 -9.12 -6.84
C HIS A 578 -2.99 -8.90 -5.32
N PRO A 579 -1.94 -9.35 -4.59
CA PRO A 579 -1.85 -9.19 -3.15
C PRO A 579 -1.93 -7.74 -2.67
N GLU A 580 -1.48 -6.79 -3.50
CA GLU A 580 -1.56 -5.34 -3.23
C GLU A 580 -2.99 -4.82 -3.04
N PHE A 581 -3.99 -5.44 -3.68
CA PHE A 581 -5.39 -5.00 -3.55
C PHE A 581 -6.07 -5.58 -2.31
N MET A 582 -5.58 -6.72 -1.79
CA MET A 582 -6.06 -7.28 -0.53
C MET A 582 -5.75 -6.37 0.65
N GLU A 583 -4.61 -5.66 0.61
CA GLU A 583 -4.23 -4.67 1.61
C GLU A 583 -5.11 -3.40 1.55
N MET A 584 -5.77 -3.14 0.41
CA MET A 584 -6.65 -1.98 0.20
C MET A 584 -8.12 -2.25 0.60
N ARG A 585 -8.47 -3.49 0.98
CA ARG A 585 -9.85 -3.88 1.32
C ARG A 585 -10.33 -3.17 2.58
N ASP A 586 -11.42 -2.41 2.48
CA ASP A 586 -12.10 -1.79 3.62
C ASP A 586 -13.31 -2.61 4.06
N GLU A 587 -13.12 -3.49 5.04
CA GLU A 587 -14.19 -4.32 5.63
C GLU A 587 -15.28 -3.47 6.31
N THR A 588 -15.03 -2.19 6.63
CA THR A 588 -16.03 -1.32 7.29
C THR A 588 -17.12 -0.80 6.34
N GLU A 589 -16.93 -1.00 5.03
CA GLU A 589 -17.90 -0.70 3.97
C GLU A 589 -18.74 -1.92 3.56
N GLU A 590 -18.39 -3.11 4.07
CA GLU A 590 -19.13 -4.36 3.84
C GLU A 590 -20.15 -4.63 4.96
N ASP A 591 -21.10 -5.55 4.76
CA ASP A 591 -21.95 -6.00 5.86
C ASP A 591 -21.13 -6.89 6.82
N PRO A 592 -21.14 -6.65 8.15
CA PRO A 592 -20.35 -7.44 9.09
C PRO A 592 -20.61 -8.95 9.05
N LEU A 593 -21.84 -9.36 8.69
CA LEU A 593 -22.20 -10.77 8.57
C LEU A 593 -21.62 -11.40 7.30
N GLU A 594 -21.50 -10.62 6.22
CA GLU A 594 -20.82 -11.04 4.99
C GLU A 594 -19.32 -11.20 5.24
N VAL A 595 -18.70 -10.24 5.92
CA VAL A 595 -17.28 -10.32 6.33
C VAL A 595 -17.04 -11.58 7.19
N GLU A 596 -17.89 -11.84 8.18
CA GLU A 596 -17.76 -13.04 9.02
C GLU A 596 -17.96 -14.34 8.23
N ALA A 597 -18.88 -14.36 7.25
CA ALA A 597 -19.10 -15.50 6.37
C ALA A 597 -17.85 -15.84 5.54
N THR A 598 -17.16 -14.82 5.01
CA THR A 598 -15.93 -15.04 4.20
C THR A 598 -14.81 -15.74 4.98
N LYS A 599 -14.70 -15.51 6.30
CA LYS A 599 -13.72 -16.21 7.17
C LYS A 599 -13.94 -17.72 7.22
N SER A 600 -15.17 -18.16 6.96
CA SER A 600 -15.56 -19.57 6.91
C SER A 600 -15.73 -20.09 5.48
N ASN A 601 -15.33 -19.30 4.48
CA ASN A 601 -15.48 -19.59 3.06
C ASN A 601 -16.95 -19.84 2.66
N LEU A 602 -17.86 -19.04 3.23
CA LEU A 602 -19.29 -19.05 2.96
C LEU A 602 -19.66 -17.82 2.12
N ASN A 603 -20.53 -18.00 1.13
CA ASN A 603 -21.12 -16.88 0.39
C ASN A 603 -22.43 -16.50 1.06
N TYR A 604 -22.46 -15.37 1.75
CA TYR A 604 -23.63 -14.86 2.46
C TYR A 604 -24.02 -13.50 1.87
N VAL A 605 -25.32 -13.23 1.79
CA VAL A 605 -25.84 -11.87 1.52
C VAL A 605 -27.04 -11.65 2.43
N LYS A 606 -27.07 -10.53 3.13
CA LYS A 606 -28.20 -10.21 4.03
C LYS A 606 -29.41 -9.69 3.26
N LEU A 607 -30.62 -10.06 3.70
CA LEU A 607 -31.89 -9.59 3.16
C LEU A 607 -32.84 -9.16 4.29
N ASP A 608 -33.88 -8.38 3.96
CA ASP A 608 -34.85 -7.85 4.94
C ASP A 608 -36.01 -8.82 5.22
N GLY A 609 -35.70 -10.05 5.62
CA GLY A 609 -36.68 -11.12 5.82
C GLY A 609 -36.71 -11.74 7.21
N ASN A 610 -37.53 -12.78 7.35
CA ASN A 610 -37.76 -13.49 8.61
C ASN A 610 -37.46 -15.00 8.56
N VAL A 611 -37.15 -15.56 7.38
CA VAL A 611 -36.75 -16.96 7.23
C VAL A 611 -35.33 -17.02 6.70
N GLY A 612 -34.39 -17.48 7.52
CA GLY A 612 -33.03 -17.70 7.06
C GLY A 612 -32.96 -18.93 6.13
N CYS A 613 -32.08 -18.91 5.14
CA CYS A 613 -31.84 -20.10 4.31
C CYS A 613 -30.38 -20.53 4.37
N MET A 614 -30.14 -21.84 4.30
CA MET A 614 -28.80 -22.42 4.16
C MET A 614 -28.86 -23.52 3.10
N VAL A 615 -28.11 -23.33 2.01
CA VAL A 615 -28.24 -24.13 0.81
C VAL A 615 -26.87 -24.45 0.23
N ASN A 616 -26.75 -25.57 -0.50
CA ASN A 616 -25.56 -25.84 -1.30
C ASN A 616 -25.79 -25.54 -2.78
N GLY A 617 -24.97 -24.65 -3.34
CA GLY A 617 -25.04 -24.17 -4.71
C GLY A 617 -25.91 -22.91 -4.85
N ALA A 618 -25.32 -21.85 -5.39
CA ALA A 618 -25.97 -20.55 -5.59
C ALA A 618 -27.33 -20.60 -6.31
N GLY A 619 -27.47 -21.42 -7.37
CA GLY A 619 -28.75 -21.56 -8.09
C GLY A 619 -29.87 -22.15 -7.23
N LEU A 620 -29.55 -23.16 -6.42
CA LEU A 620 -30.51 -23.74 -5.48
C LEU A 620 -30.81 -22.78 -4.33
N ALA A 621 -29.82 -21.99 -3.89
CA ALA A 621 -30.01 -20.98 -2.86
C ALA A 621 -31.04 -19.92 -3.31
N MET A 622 -30.89 -19.40 -4.54
CA MET A 622 -31.88 -18.49 -5.15
C MET A 622 -33.27 -19.12 -5.27
N GLY A 623 -33.37 -20.33 -5.82
CA GLY A 623 -34.66 -21.03 -5.90
C GLY A 623 -35.29 -21.33 -4.53
N THR A 624 -34.48 -21.48 -3.48
CA THR A 624 -34.97 -21.68 -2.10
C THR A 624 -35.55 -20.39 -1.54
N MET A 625 -34.90 -19.24 -1.79
CA MET A 625 -35.44 -17.93 -1.42
C MET A 625 -36.78 -17.66 -2.10
N ASP A 626 -36.89 -18.00 -3.39
CA ASP A 626 -38.16 -17.87 -4.13
C ASP A 626 -39.26 -18.76 -3.53
N ILE A 627 -38.91 -19.98 -3.12
CA ILE A 627 -39.86 -20.90 -2.47
C ILE A 627 -40.30 -20.38 -1.09
N ILE A 628 -39.39 -19.78 -0.31
CA ILE A 628 -39.75 -19.09 0.94
C ILE A 628 -40.75 -17.97 0.65
N LYS A 629 -40.49 -17.15 -0.38
CA LYS A 629 -41.40 -16.07 -0.80
C LYS A 629 -42.77 -16.61 -1.21
N LEU A 630 -42.81 -17.69 -2.01
CA LEU A 630 -44.04 -18.36 -2.44
C LEU A 630 -44.82 -19.00 -1.28
N SER A 631 -44.16 -19.32 -0.17
CA SER A 631 -44.80 -19.81 1.06
C SER A 631 -45.47 -18.71 1.90
N GLY A 632 -45.33 -17.44 1.50
CA GLY A 632 -45.87 -16.27 2.21
C GLY A 632 -44.95 -15.73 3.32
N ALA A 633 -43.68 -16.15 3.35
CA ALA A 633 -42.66 -15.64 4.25
C ALA A 633 -41.61 -14.81 3.48
N GLU A 634 -40.67 -14.18 4.19
CA GLU A 634 -39.63 -13.35 3.58
C GLU A 634 -38.25 -13.96 3.79
N PRO A 635 -37.45 -14.23 2.74
CA PRO A 635 -36.09 -14.73 2.90
C PRO A 635 -35.20 -13.68 3.58
N ALA A 636 -34.56 -14.05 4.68
CA ALA A 636 -33.72 -13.17 5.51
C ALA A 636 -32.26 -13.11 5.03
N ASN A 637 -31.83 -14.06 4.22
CA ASN A 637 -30.48 -14.09 3.67
C ASN A 637 -30.40 -14.98 2.43
N PHE A 638 -29.35 -14.78 1.65
CA PHE A 638 -28.75 -15.79 0.79
C PHE A 638 -27.59 -16.44 1.58
N LEU A 639 -27.44 -17.77 1.53
CA LEU A 639 -26.25 -18.44 2.05
C LEU A 639 -25.97 -19.72 1.25
N ASP A 640 -24.84 -19.74 0.57
CA ASP A 640 -24.28 -20.90 -0.10
C ASP A 640 -23.12 -21.49 0.72
N VAL A 641 -23.31 -22.73 1.20
CA VAL A 641 -22.28 -23.51 1.93
C VAL A 641 -21.33 -24.29 1.00
N GLY A 642 -21.54 -24.21 -0.31
CA GLY A 642 -20.76 -24.90 -1.34
C GLY A 642 -21.02 -26.41 -1.42
N GLY A 643 -20.41 -27.05 -2.43
CA GLY A 643 -20.59 -28.49 -2.68
C GLY A 643 -19.97 -29.44 -1.64
N GLY A 644 -19.08 -28.92 -0.77
CA GLY A 644 -18.31 -29.68 0.22
C GLY A 644 -18.77 -29.48 1.67
N ALA A 645 -20.03 -29.10 1.88
CA ALA A 645 -20.58 -28.78 3.20
C ALA A 645 -20.25 -29.86 4.26
N ASN A 646 -19.78 -29.41 5.43
CA ASN A 646 -19.37 -30.23 6.57
C ASN A 646 -19.93 -29.64 7.88
N ALA A 647 -19.80 -30.36 8.99
CA ALA A 647 -20.37 -29.92 10.27
C ALA A 647 -19.93 -28.51 10.69
N LYS A 648 -18.66 -28.15 10.47
CA LYS A 648 -18.09 -26.85 10.87
C LYS A 648 -18.63 -25.67 10.03
N THR A 649 -18.77 -25.88 8.72
CA THR A 649 -19.34 -24.88 7.80
C THR A 649 -20.84 -24.69 8.04
N VAL A 650 -21.57 -25.77 8.31
CA VAL A 650 -22.99 -25.74 8.72
C VAL A 650 -23.16 -25.01 10.07
N GLU A 651 -22.30 -25.30 11.05
CA GLU A 651 -22.30 -24.60 12.34
C GLU A 651 -22.06 -23.09 12.17
N SER A 652 -21.07 -22.72 11.36
CA SER A 652 -20.75 -21.31 11.09
C SER A 652 -21.92 -20.60 10.42
N GLY A 653 -22.56 -21.24 9.43
CA GLY A 653 -23.74 -20.68 8.77
C GLY A 653 -24.93 -20.53 9.71
N PHE A 654 -25.17 -21.47 10.64
CA PHE A 654 -26.21 -21.29 11.66
C PHE A 654 -25.91 -20.11 12.58
N ARG A 655 -24.66 -19.94 13.03
CA ARG A 655 -24.26 -18.79 13.87
C ARG A 655 -24.51 -17.46 13.16
N ILE A 656 -24.17 -17.38 11.87
CA ILE A 656 -24.39 -16.18 11.05
C ILE A 656 -25.88 -15.89 10.91
N ILE A 657 -26.69 -16.87 10.49
CA ILE A 657 -28.15 -16.69 10.33
C ILE A 657 -28.81 -16.28 11.65
N LEU A 658 -28.47 -16.94 12.76
CA LEU A 658 -29.08 -16.68 14.07
C LEU A 658 -28.63 -15.37 14.72
N SER A 659 -27.56 -14.75 14.21
CA SER A 659 -27.15 -13.41 14.65
C SER A 659 -28.13 -12.33 14.21
N ASP A 660 -28.92 -12.60 13.15
CA ASP A 660 -30.02 -11.74 12.73
C ASP A 660 -31.28 -12.02 13.57
N LYS A 661 -31.67 -11.03 14.37
CA LYS A 661 -32.83 -11.09 15.28
C LYS A 661 -34.18 -11.15 14.54
N ASN A 662 -34.22 -10.79 13.26
CA ASN A 662 -35.41 -10.86 12.43
C ASN A 662 -35.76 -12.31 12.06
N VAL A 663 -34.79 -13.21 12.08
CA VAL A 663 -34.99 -14.62 11.75
C VAL A 663 -35.89 -15.30 12.79
N LYS A 664 -36.97 -15.92 12.30
CA LYS A 664 -37.98 -16.68 13.07
C LYS A 664 -38.04 -18.16 12.70
N ALA A 665 -37.50 -18.54 11.55
CA ALA A 665 -37.31 -19.93 11.14
C ALA A 665 -36.11 -20.05 10.20
N ILE A 666 -35.58 -21.26 10.03
CA ILE A 666 -34.52 -21.53 9.07
C ILE A 666 -34.95 -22.63 8.11
N LEU A 667 -34.73 -22.45 6.80
CA LEU A 667 -34.83 -23.49 5.79
C LEU A 667 -33.45 -23.96 5.37
N VAL A 668 -33.08 -25.17 5.79
CA VAL A 668 -31.91 -25.88 5.27
C VAL A 668 -32.35 -26.72 4.08
N ASN A 669 -31.84 -26.42 2.89
CA ASN A 669 -32.15 -27.16 1.67
C ASN A 669 -30.85 -27.66 1.04
N ILE A 670 -30.55 -28.95 1.20
CA ILE A 670 -29.32 -29.54 0.67
C ILE A 670 -29.65 -30.65 -0.32
N PHE A 671 -29.11 -30.53 -1.53
CA PHE A 671 -29.12 -31.60 -2.53
C PHE A 671 -27.76 -32.32 -2.48
N GLY A 672 -27.74 -33.53 -1.95
CA GLY A 672 -26.55 -34.31 -1.57
C GLY A 672 -25.73 -34.89 -2.72
N GLY A 673 -25.45 -34.11 -3.77
CA GLY A 673 -24.78 -34.54 -5.01
C GLY A 673 -23.78 -35.70 -4.86
N ILE A 674 -22.58 -35.42 -4.35
CA ILE A 674 -21.55 -36.44 -4.06
C ILE A 674 -21.60 -36.89 -2.58
N VAL A 675 -22.20 -36.09 -1.68
CA VAL A 675 -22.22 -36.33 -0.24
C VAL A 675 -23.53 -36.98 0.20
N ARG A 676 -23.46 -38.16 0.83
CA ARG A 676 -24.65 -38.86 1.35
C ARG A 676 -25.43 -38.02 2.36
N CYS A 677 -26.76 -38.00 2.23
CA CYS A 677 -27.65 -37.20 3.08
C CYS A 677 -27.56 -37.58 4.56
N ASP A 678 -27.30 -38.84 4.91
CA ASP A 678 -27.14 -39.25 6.31
C ASP A 678 -25.92 -38.61 6.99
N ARG A 679 -24.83 -38.36 6.25
CA ARG A 679 -23.67 -37.62 6.76
C ARG A 679 -23.98 -36.15 6.97
N VAL A 680 -24.72 -35.54 6.04
CA VAL A 680 -25.16 -34.15 6.15
C VAL A 680 -26.11 -33.99 7.35
N ALA A 681 -27.08 -34.88 7.51
CA ALA A 681 -27.99 -34.90 8.66
C ALA A 681 -27.23 -35.03 9.99
N SER A 682 -26.23 -35.92 10.09
CA SER A 682 -25.37 -35.99 11.28
C SER A 682 -24.69 -34.65 11.59
N GLY A 683 -24.14 -33.98 10.58
CA GLY A 683 -23.50 -32.68 10.74
C GLY A 683 -24.48 -31.58 11.19
N ILE A 684 -25.70 -31.57 10.65
CA ILE A 684 -26.77 -30.65 11.09
C ILE A 684 -27.16 -30.92 12.54
N ILE A 685 -27.36 -32.19 12.93
CA ILE A 685 -27.72 -32.59 14.29
C ILE A 685 -26.62 -32.20 15.29
N GLU A 686 -25.35 -32.41 14.92
CA GLU A 686 -24.19 -32.02 15.73
C GLU A 686 -24.12 -30.49 15.91
N ALA A 687 -24.21 -29.74 14.82
CA ALA A 687 -24.23 -28.27 14.87
C ALA A 687 -25.40 -27.74 15.71
N ALA A 688 -26.59 -28.32 15.54
CA ALA A 688 -27.79 -27.96 16.29
C ALA A 688 -27.63 -28.16 17.81
N LYS A 689 -26.92 -29.22 18.23
CA LYS A 689 -26.60 -29.48 19.65
C LYS A 689 -25.61 -28.46 20.22
N ASN A 690 -24.66 -28.01 19.41
CA ASN A 690 -23.61 -27.07 19.84
C ASN A 690 -24.10 -25.61 19.94
N ILE A 691 -25.09 -25.21 19.12
CA ILE A 691 -25.52 -23.81 19.00
C ILE A 691 -26.79 -23.48 19.82
N ASN A 692 -27.53 -24.49 20.28
CA ASN A 692 -28.83 -24.33 20.94
C ASN A 692 -29.81 -23.49 20.10
N LEU A 693 -30.41 -24.14 19.09
CA LEU A 693 -31.32 -23.50 18.12
C LEU A 693 -32.54 -22.84 18.80
N SER A 694 -32.64 -21.51 18.70
CA SER A 694 -33.74 -20.71 19.25
C SER A 694 -34.99 -20.66 18.37
N VAL A 695 -34.90 -21.12 17.12
CA VAL A 695 -35.97 -21.07 16.10
C VAL A 695 -36.15 -22.44 15.44
N PRO A 696 -37.34 -22.76 14.92
CA PRO A 696 -37.57 -23.99 14.15
C PRO A 696 -36.71 -24.04 12.88
N VAL A 697 -36.15 -25.21 12.59
CA VAL A 697 -35.36 -25.45 11.37
C VAL A 697 -36.04 -26.50 10.51
N VAL A 698 -36.56 -26.10 9.36
CA VAL A 698 -37.07 -27.02 8.34
C VAL A 698 -35.89 -27.51 7.51
N VAL A 699 -35.73 -28.83 7.40
CA VAL A 699 -34.59 -29.46 6.74
C VAL A 699 -35.08 -30.35 5.59
N ARG A 700 -34.73 -29.96 4.36
CA ARG A 700 -34.96 -30.77 3.17
C ARG A 700 -33.63 -31.31 2.66
N LEU A 701 -33.50 -32.63 2.68
CA LEU A 701 -32.34 -33.36 2.14
C LEU A 701 -32.81 -34.26 1.00
N GLU A 702 -32.18 -34.16 -0.16
CA GLU A 702 -32.42 -35.06 -1.30
C GLU A 702 -31.12 -35.65 -1.84
N GLY A 703 -31.18 -36.89 -2.33
CA GLY A 703 -30.03 -37.62 -2.82
C GLY A 703 -29.86 -38.98 -2.13
N THR A 704 -28.64 -39.49 -2.13
CA THR A 704 -28.33 -40.81 -1.54
C THR A 704 -28.63 -40.82 -0.04
N ASN A 705 -29.43 -41.80 0.41
CA ASN A 705 -29.87 -41.97 1.81
C ASN A 705 -30.76 -40.84 2.36
N ALA A 706 -31.47 -40.11 1.50
CA ALA A 706 -32.42 -39.07 1.94
C ALA A 706 -33.44 -39.58 2.97
N GLU A 707 -34.03 -40.77 2.75
CA GLU A 707 -35.00 -41.36 3.68
C GLU A 707 -34.40 -41.68 5.06
N ILE A 708 -33.16 -42.19 5.09
CA ILE A 708 -32.43 -42.46 6.34
C ILE A 708 -32.17 -41.14 7.07
N ALA A 709 -31.75 -40.11 6.34
CA ALA A 709 -31.48 -38.78 6.88
C ALA A 709 -32.75 -38.13 7.48
N GLN A 710 -33.90 -38.28 6.81
CA GLN A 710 -35.19 -37.81 7.34
C GLN A 710 -35.53 -38.49 8.66
N LYS A 711 -35.33 -39.82 8.76
CA LYS A 711 -35.54 -40.55 10.01
C LYS A 711 -34.60 -40.05 11.12
N MET A 712 -33.32 -39.86 10.81
CA MET A 712 -32.34 -39.32 11.77
C MET A 712 -32.72 -37.95 12.31
N LEU A 713 -33.21 -37.05 11.44
CA LEU A 713 -33.65 -35.71 11.83
C LEU A 713 -34.88 -35.76 12.74
N ASN A 714 -35.87 -36.60 12.42
CA ASN A 714 -37.09 -36.76 13.22
C ASN A 714 -36.81 -37.40 14.59
N ASP A 715 -35.86 -38.35 14.66
CA ASP A 715 -35.50 -39.06 15.89
C ASP A 715 -34.53 -38.25 16.79
N ALA A 716 -34.04 -37.09 16.33
CA ALA A 716 -33.01 -36.32 17.03
C ALA A 716 -33.46 -35.64 18.33
N GLY A 717 -34.78 -35.46 18.53
CA GLY A 717 -35.32 -34.74 19.69
C GLY A 717 -34.97 -33.25 19.74
N LEU A 718 -34.67 -32.65 18.59
CA LEU A 718 -34.33 -31.24 18.42
C LEU A 718 -35.44 -30.54 17.62
N ASN A 719 -35.44 -29.20 17.57
CA ASN A 719 -36.35 -28.40 16.73
C ASN A 719 -36.01 -28.48 15.23
N LEU A 720 -35.82 -29.69 14.72
CA LEU A 720 -35.54 -30.01 13.32
C LEU A 720 -36.77 -30.68 12.70
N ILE A 721 -37.29 -30.12 11.62
CA ILE A 721 -38.48 -30.59 10.93
C ILE A 721 -38.06 -31.09 9.55
N SER A 722 -38.02 -32.41 9.35
CA SER A 722 -37.69 -32.95 8.03
C SER A 722 -38.78 -32.64 7.00
N ALA A 723 -38.40 -32.35 5.75
CA ALA A 723 -39.32 -32.09 4.63
C ALA A 723 -39.03 -32.98 3.42
N LYS A 724 -40.09 -33.40 2.72
CA LYS A 724 -40.03 -34.27 1.53
C LYS A 724 -40.33 -33.47 0.27
N GLY A 725 -39.28 -33.13 -0.47
CA GLY A 725 -39.37 -32.22 -1.61
C GLY A 725 -39.57 -30.74 -1.23
N LEU A 726 -39.54 -29.88 -2.23
CA LEU A 726 -39.59 -28.43 -2.04
C LEU A 726 -40.98 -27.92 -1.63
N SER A 727 -42.05 -28.48 -2.17
CA SER A 727 -43.42 -28.08 -1.82
C SER A 727 -43.75 -28.33 -0.35
N ASP A 728 -43.38 -29.50 0.19
CA ASP A 728 -43.57 -29.81 1.61
C ASP A 728 -42.70 -28.92 2.51
N ALA A 729 -41.48 -28.57 2.05
CA ALA A 729 -40.64 -27.62 2.77
C ALA A 729 -41.28 -26.23 2.84
N ALA A 730 -41.88 -25.76 1.75
CA ALA A 730 -42.61 -24.50 1.68
C ALA A 730 -43.82 -24.49 2.63
N ASP A 731 -44.65 -25.53 2.58
CA ASP A 731 -45.84 -25.68 3.44
C ASP A 731 -45.45 -25.71 4.93
N LYS A 732 -44.32 -26.33 5.25
CA LYS A 732 -43.78 -26.38 6.62
C LYS A 732 -43.26 -25.02 7.07
N ILE A 733 -42.58 -24.28 6.21
CA ILE A 733 -42.16 -22.90 6.50
C ILE A 733 -43.38 -22.01 6.76
N ALA A 734 -44.41 -22.08 5.91
CA ALA A 734 -45.65 -21.33 6.10
C ALA A 734 -46.29 -21.63 7.48
N LYS A 735 -46.31 -22.90 7.89
CA LYS A 735 -46.87 -23.33 9.18
C LYS A 735 -46.09 -22.89 10.41
N VAL A 736 -44.76 -22.75 10.32
CA VAL A 736 -43.94 -22.33 11.48
C VAL A 736 -43.81 -20.81 11.61
N ILE A 737 -44.16 -20.07 10.56
CA ILE A 737 -44.17 -18.60 10.55
C ILE A 737 -45.56 -18.02 10.87
N ALA A 738 -46.63 -18.74 10.53
CA ALA A 738 -48.01 -18.40 10.92
C ALA A 738 -48.22 -18.50 12.45
#